data_AF-A0A936FHE3-F1
#
_entry.id   AF-A0A936FHE3-F1
#
_cell.length_a   1.000
_cell.length_b   1.000
_cell.length_c   1.000
_cell.angle_alpha   90.00
_cell.angle_beta   90.00
_cell.angle_gamma   90.00
#
_symmetry.space_group_name_H-M   'P 1'
#
loop_
_entity.id
_entity.type
_entity.pdbx_description
1 polymer ?
#
loop_
_entity_poly.entity_id
_entity_poly.type
_entity_poly.pdbx_seq_one_letter_code
_entity_poly.pdbx_strand_id
1 'polypeptide(L)'
;MQAVDQFRDAMADAGLHAPDTIHDDGKLHRFNSSGRHGCLGGWYVLHGDGVPAGMFGDWRQGLQQSWCAKPGTDMSDAERQAHRERVQAIQAQRDAEKKREQAAVSKAVQAEWTQAPPAPADHPYLRIKCVKPHGLRAKGDALLVPMRDTDGKTWSMQTIAPDGAKRFTLGGRVRGCYYSIGKPAGVLVVAEGFATGASIHEATGHAVAVAFNAGNLKAVAQALHAKYPKLRLILAADDDWRTEGNPGVTKAREAAQAVGGAVAVPVFSEGRVEKATDFNDLHRQAGAESVRACFKGAAPPEAPKAPEGAGGLSEVAEDWTEPVPLPDNLPPVMSFDADLLPEALRGWVMDIAHRMQCPPDFTAVGALVALSSLVGARAVVRPKARDDWRVVPNLWGLIVGRPGVMKSPALAQTLKPLERLEAAERELWAVEHQAWQIDCKVSGMAAETNEKQARALAVKEPNKARALLQPVDQPAEPVARRFVVNDATVEKLADLLTQNPWGTLAYRDEVHGLLCSLDKQGQEGSRAFYLQAYDGNQGYTVDRIGRGTHHIPRVCLALLGGIQPGKVQSYVREAVNGGASDDGLLQRFGLTVWPDVTREFVYVDQWPDTAAKQAAWAVFERLAQLQPANDTEAVEWRFSPEAQALFVEWMAPFETEIRGDELHPALVSHLAKYRKLVPALALLFALVDTPDNGGVIEDRELTRALAWSEYLRTHAERLYAAAMTPDTDGARLLLDRIRAGKLGHGFKPWEVAVKHWAGLTTPDAVRKAADLLAEHGWLRQEVVPAGASGGRPSERYVIHPMLLNGGEA
;
A
#
# COMPACT_ATOMS: atom_id res chain seq x y z
N MET A 1 5.07 38.68 -6.39
CA MET A 1 5.40 38.39 -4.97
C MET A 1 6.76 37.73 -4.96
N GLN A 2 7.73 38.22 -4.17
CA GLN A 2 9.08 37.66 -4.19
C GLN A 2 9.03 36.20 -3.68
N ALA A 3 9.82 35.30 -4.26
CA ALA A 3 9.78 33.85 -3.93
C ALA A 3 9.98 33.58 -2.43
N VAL A 4 10.76 34.44 -1.76
CA VAL A 4 10.96 34.42 -0.31
C VAL A 4 9.65 34.64 0.46
N ASP A 5 8.78 35.53 0.00
CA ASP A 5 7.50 35.80 0.68
C ASP A 5 6.54 34.62 0.52
N GLN A 6 6.46 34.03 -0.66
CA GLN A 6 5.67 32.81 -0.90
C GLN A 6 6.16 31.61 -0.07
N PHE A 7 7.49 31.48 0.10
CA PHE A 7 8.07 30.46 0.96
C PHE A 7 7.76 30.74 2.43
N ARG A 8 7.78 32.00 2.86
CA ARG A 8 7.38 32.43 4.20
C ARG A 8 5.93 32.08 4.49
N ASP A 9 5.03 32.35 3.54
CA ASP A 9 3.60 32.02 3.64
C ASP A 9 3.40 30.51 3.78
N ALA A 10 4.09 29.70 2.96
CA ALA A 10 4.03 28.25 3.05
C ALA A 10 4.52 27.71 4.42
N MET A 11 5.56 28.32 4.99
CA MET A 11 6.01 27.98 6.35
C MET A 11 4.95 28.30 7.40
N ALA A 12 4.27 29.45 7.27
CA ALA A 12 3.18 29.86 8.16
C ALA A 12 1.94 28.95 8.03
N ASP A 13 1.55 28.59 6.81
CA ASP A 13 0.45 27.65 6.52
C ASP A 13 0.69 26.26 7.11
N ALA A 14 1.95 25.84 7.18
CA ALA A 14 2.35 24.61 7.84
C ALA A 14 2.42 24.71 9.37
N GLY A 15 2.03 25.85 9.95
CA GLY A 15 2.01 26.10 11.39
C GLY A 15 3.36 26.46 12.00
N LEU A 16 4.34 26.90 11.20
CA LEU A 16 5.66 27.34 11.69
C LEU A 16 5.75 28.86 11.76
N HIS A 17 6.32 29.38 12.84
CA HIS A 17 6.69 30.79 12.91
C HIS A 17 7.92 31.05 12.04
N ALA A 18 7.71 31.54 10.82
CA ALA A 18 8.81 31.83 9.90
C ALA A 18 9.77 32.88 10.46
N PRO A 19 11.07 32.84 10.09
CA PRO A 19 12.03 33.84 10.54
C PRO A 19 11.83 35.18 9.81
N ASP A 20 12.24 36.26 10.46
CA ASP A 20 12.16 37.62 9.90
C ASP A 20 12.95 37.71 8.57
N THR A 21 14.13 37.07 8.54
CA THR A 21 14.98 36.96 7.34
C THR A 21 15.08 35.51 6.87
N ILE A 22 14.75 35.30 5.59
CA ILE A 22 14.89 34.02 4.90
C ILE A 22 15.99 34.16 3.85
N HIS A 23 16.97 33.27 3.88
CA HIS A 23 18.08 33.23 2.93
C HIS A 23 17.82 32.17 1.85
N ASP A 24 17.96 32.55 0.59
CA ASP A 24 17.75 31.72 -0.59
C ASP A 24 19.06 31.18 -1.18
N ASP A 25 20.09 31.03 -0.34
CA ASP A 25 21.46 30.66 -0.71
C ASP A 25 21.69 29.15 -0.89
N GLY A 26 20.62 28.35 -0.86
CA GLY A 26 20.69 26.89 -0.97
C GLY A 26 21.31 26.20 0.24
N LYS A 27 21.48 26.89 1.37
CA LYS A 27 22.02 26.31 2.61
C LYS A 27 20.93 26.02 3.61
N LEU A 28 21.24 25.11 4.53
CA LEU A 28 20.36 24.81 5.65
C LEU A 28 20.49 25.89 6.71
N HIS A 29 19.39 26.59 6.94
CA HIS A 29 19.24 27.61 7.97
C HIS A 29 18.38 27.08 9.10
N ARG A 30 18.77 27.38 10.35
CA ARG A 30 18.01 27.03 11.56
C ARG A 30 17.26 28.26 12.04
N PHE A 31 16.02 28.08 12.47
CA PHE A 31 15.20 29.16 13.00
C PHE A 31 14.31 28.69 14.15
N ASN A 32 13.68 29.66 14.81
CA ASN A 32 12.75 29.41 15.90
C ASN A 32 11.34 29.18 15.37
N SER A 33 10.95 27.92 15.21
CA SER A 33 9.66 27.51 14.66
C SER A 33 8.45 27.81 15.54
N SER A 34 8.63 28.09 16.83
CA SER A 34 7.53 28.19 17.80
C SER A 34 7.37 29.58 18.43
N GLY A 35 8.13 30.58 18.01
CA GLY A 35 8.08 31.96 18.55
C GLY A 35 8.54 32.12 20.01
N ARG A 36 9.01 31.06 20.67
CA ARG A 36 9.48 31.10 22.08
C ARG A 36 11.00 31.13 22.15
N HIS A 37 11.59 32.05 22.91
CA HIS A 37 13.05 32.19 23.02
C HIS A 37 13.75 30.84 23.34
N GLY A 38 14.83 30.53 22.61
CA GLY A 38 15.65 29.32 22.81
C GLY A 38 15.16 28.06 22.08
N CYS A 39 14.11 28.14 21.25
CA CYS A 39 13.53 26.99 20.56
C CYS A 39 13.94 26.86 19.07
N LEU A 40 15.23 26.65 18.79
CA LEU A 40 15.73 26.37 17.43
C LEU A 40 15.36 24.95 16.97
N GLY A 41 14.09 24.66 16.74
CA GLY A 41 13.57 23.39 16.20
C GLY A 41 13.44 23.39 14.67
N GLY A 42 13.12 24.57 14.12
CA GLY A 42 12.86 24.82 12.72
C GLY A 42 14.11 24.83 11.85
N TRP A 43 13.95 24.37 10.62
CA TRP A 43 14.96 24.47 9.57
C TRP A 43 14.30 24.74 8.23
N TYR A 44 15.06 25.37 7.34
CA TYR A 44 14.71 25.46 5.94
C TYR A 44 15.96 25.43 5.07
N VAL A 45 15.77 25.05 3.81
CA VAL A 45 16.70 25.27 2.70
C VAL A 45 15.87 25.90 1.61
N LEU A 46 16.31 27.04 1.08
CA LEU A 46 15.68 27.69 -0.06
C LEU A 46 16.75 28.01 -1.09
N HIS A 47 16.48 27.66 -2.34
CA HIS A 47 17.27 28.07 -3.49
C HIS A 47 16.52 29.17 -4.22
N GLY A 48 17.16 30.32 -4.41
CA GLY A 48 16.60 31.46 -5.14
C GLY A 48 16.91 31.45 -6.64
N ASP A 49 17.80 30.57 -7.09
CA ASP A 49 18.27 30.49 -8.47
C ASP A 49 17.36 29.63 -9.37
N GLY A 50 17.20 30.04 -10.62
CA GLY A 50 16.33 29.36 -11.58
C GLY A 50 14.86 29.44 -11.18
N VAL A 51 14.22 28.28 -11.00
CA VAL A 51 12.89 28.16 -10.39
C VAL A 51 13.08 27.98 -8.89
N PRO A 52 12.71 28.98 -8.06
CA PRO A 52 12.97 28.89 -6.63
C PRO A 52 12.27 27.70 -5.99
N ALA A 53 13.01 26.93 -5.22
CA ALA A 53 12.51 25.72 -4.58
C ALA A 53 13.22 25.50 -3.25
N GLY A 54 12.52 24.87 -2.32
CA GLY A 54 13.02 24.69 -0.98
C GLY A 54 12.32 23.58 -0.23
N MET A 55 12.76 23.37 0.99
CA MET A 55 12.13 22.48 1.94
C MET A 55 12.25 23.09 3.32
N PHE A 56 11.20 22.98 4.12
CA PHE A 56 11.20 23.44 5.50
C PHE A 56 10.58 22.40 6.42
N GLY A 57 10.80 22.58 7.72
CA GLY A 57 10.21 21.69 8.72
C GLY A 57 10.67 21.98 10.13
N ASP A 58 10.26 21.10 11.05
CA ASP A 58 10.65 21.13 12.45
C ASP A 58 11.08 19.73 12.90
N TRP A 59 12.34 19.59 13.33
CA TRP A 59 12.87 18.30 13.76
C TRP A 59 12.21 17.74 15.02
N ARG A 60 11.60 18.59 15.85
CA ARG A 60 10.91 18.19 17.08
C ARG A 60 9.53 17.62 16.78
N GLN A 61 8.83 18.24 15.85
CA GLN A 61 7.49 17.82 15.42
C GLN A 61 7.54 16.70 14.36
N GLY A 62 8.72 16.45 13.78
CA GLY A 62 8.85 15.53 12.64
C GLY A 62 8.21 16.08 11.36
N LEU A 63 7.88 17.37 11.33
CA LEU A 63 7.26 18.04 10.19
C LEU A 63 8.32 18.27 9.10
N GLN A 64 7.94 17.97 7.87
CA GLN A 64 8.73 18.23 6.66
C GLN A 64 7.80 18.51 5.49
N GLN A 65 8.04 19.60 4.78
CA GLN A 65 7.29 19.96 3.58
C GLN A 65 8.23 20.52 2.50
N SER A 66 8.08 20.02 1.29
CA SER A 66 8.76 20.53 0.09
C SER A 66 7.94 21.67 -0.52
N TRP A 67 8.63 22.66 -1.08
CA TRP A 67 8.02 23.84 -1.65
C TRP A 67 8.70 24.24 -2.97
N CYS A 68 7.91 24.78 -3.89
CA CYS A 68 8.38 25.29 -5.17
C CYS A 68 7.59 26.55 -5.52
N ALA A 69 8.26 27.61 -5.98
CA ALA A 69 7.63 28.85 -6.43
C ALA A 69 6.77 28.65 -7.69
N LYS A 70 7.05 27.59 -8.45
CA LYS A 70 6.35 27.26 -9.70
C LYS A 70 5.55 25.96 -9.51
N PRO A 71 4.24 25.95 -9.77
CA PRO A 71 3.43 24.73 -9.77
C PRO A 71 4.00 23.71 -10.76
N GLY A 72 3.91 22.41 -10.42
CA GLY A 72 4.47 21.33 -11.25
C GLY A 72 3.92 21.25 -12.68
N THR A 73 2.78 21.90 -12.94
CA THR A 73 2.13 22.01 -14.24
C THR A 73 2.86 22.92 -15.22
N ASP A 74 3.63 23.88 -14.72
CA ASP A 74 4.21 24.94 -15.54
C ASP A 74 5.72 24.69 -15.78
N MET A 75 6.29 23.67 -15.13
CA MET A 75 7.71 23.34 -15.21
C MET A 75 8.03 22.54 -16.49
N SER A 76 9.00 23.01 -17.27
CA SER A 76 9.58 22.24 -18.38
C SER A 76 10.21 20.95 -17.88
N ASP A 77 10.47 19.99 -18.76
CA ASP A 77 11.08 18.70 -18.37
C ASP A 77 12.50 18.88 -17.80
N ALA A 78 13.26 19.85 -18.33
CA ALA A 78 14.56 20.24 -17.78
C ALA A 78 14.42 20.86 -16.37
N GLU A 79 13.40 21.71 -16.15
CA GLU A 79 13.09 22.28 -14.83
C GLU A 79 12.64 21.20 -13.84
N ARG A 80 11.86 20.20 -14.28
CA ARG A 80 11.42 19.08 -13.43
C ARG A 80 12.56 18.14 -13.04
N GLN A 81 13.46 17.84 -13.97
CA GLN A 81 14.64 17.05 -13.67
C GLN A 81 15.56 17.78 -12.69
N ALA A 82 15.83 19.07 -12.93
CA ALA A 82 16.60 19.91 -12.01
C ALA A 82 15.91 20.01 -10.62
N HIS A 83 14.58 20.08 -10.57
CA HIS A 83 13.83 20.08 -9.30
C HIS A 83 13.98 18.76 -8.54
N ARG A 84 13.89 17.60 -9.21
CA ARG A 84 14.11 16.28 -8.58
C ARG A 84 15.52 16.15 -8.02
N GLU A 85 16.53 16.54 -8.80
CA GLU A 85 17.93 16.52 -8.37
C GLU A 85 18.16 17.44 -7.18
N ARG A 86 17.54 18.63 -7.16
CA ARG A 86 17.59 19.54 -6.01
C ARG A 86 16.91 18.97 -4.77
N VAL A 87 15.72 18.37 -4.88
CA VAL A 87 15.06 17.73 -3.74
C VAL A 87 15.93 16.62 -3.14
N GLN A 88 16.58 15.82 -3.98
CA GLN A 88 17.53 14.80 -3.52
C GLN A 88 18.76 15.42 -2.85
N ALA A 89 19.33 16.49 -3.42
CA ALA A 89 20.47 17.19 -2.85
C ALA A 89 20.14 17.85 -1.50
N ILE A 90 18.99 18.51 -1.38
CA ILE A 90 18.48 19.12 -0.14
C ILE A 90 18.29 18.05 0.94
N GLN A 91 17.71 16.91 0.57
CA GLN A 91 17.53 15.77 1.49
C GLN A 91 18.89 15.22 1.98
N ALA A 92 19.86 15.08 1.08
CA ALA A 92 21.21 14.64 1.42
C ALA A 92 21.96 15.64 2.33
N GLN A 93 21.86 16.94 2.04
CA GLN A 93 22.46 18.00 2.85
C GLN A 93 21.87 18.04 4.27
N ARG A 94 20.55 17.89 4.40
CA ARG A 94 19.86 17.78 5.70
C ARG A 94 20.37 16.59 6.50
N ASP A 95 20.46 15.43 5.86
CA ASP A 95 20.89 14.20 6.52
C ASP A 95 22.36 14.27 6.95
N ALA A 96 23.20 14.93 6.16
CA ALA A 96 24.60 15.21 6.51
C ALA A 96 24.71 16.19 7.70
N GLU A 97 23.95 17.29 7.70
CA GLU A 97 23.97 18.29 8.78
C GLU A 97 23.47 17.70 10.09
N LYS A 98 22.36 16.96 10.05
CA LYS A 98 21.82 16.24 11.21
C LYS A 98 22.85 15.27 11.80
N LYS A 99 23.58 14.53 10.95
CA LYS A 99 24.67 13.65 11.40
C LYS A 99 25.82 14.45 12.03
N ARG A 100 26.19 15.59 11.45
CA ARG A 100 27.27 16.46 11.95
C ARG A 100 26.93 17.02 13.33
N GLU A 101 25.73 17.56 13.50
CA GLU A 101 25.24 18.08 14.78
C GLU A 101 25.17 16.98 15.84
N GLN A 102 24.60 15.81 15.50
CA GLN A 102 24.57 14.67 16.41
C GLN A 102 25.97 14.20 16.81
N ALA A 103 26.95 14.26 15.91
CA ALA A 103 28.34 13.94 16.22
C ALA A 103 28.99 14.98 17.15
N ALA A 104 28.71 16.27 16.96
CA ALA A 104 29.18 17.34 17.83
C ALA A 104 28.57 17.23 19.24
N VAL A 105 27.24 17.02 19.32
CA VAL A 105 26.54 16.77 20.59
C VAL A 105 27.09 15.53 21.27
N SER A 106 27.28 14.42 20.53
CA SER A 106 27.91 13.19 21.03
C SER A 106 29.26 13.45 21.69
N LYS A 107 30.14 14.25 21.06
CA LYS A 107 31.44 14.62 21.63
C LYS A 107 31.30 15.43 22.92
N ALA A 108 30.39 16.40 22.95
CA ALA A 108 30.15 17.25 24.12
C ALA A 108 29.60 16.45 25.31
N VAL A 109 28.56 15.63 25.08
CA VAL A 109 27.97 14.81 26.16
C VAL A 109 28.92 13.72 26.65
N GLN A 110 29.79 13.20 25.79
CA GLN A 110 30.83 12.25 26.19
C GLN A 110 31.88 12.92 27.10
N ALA A 111 32.28 14.16 26.79
CA ALA A 111 33.20 14.92 27.64
C ALA A 111 32.56 15.25 29.00
N GLU A 112 31.32 15.74 28.99
CA GLU A 112 30.55 16.02 30.21
C GLU A 112 30.36 14.77 31.06
N TRP A 113 29.99 13.64 30.45
CA TRP A 113 29.87 12.36 31.13
C TRP A 113 31.18 11.98 31.80
N THR A 114 32.31 12.06 31.09
CA THR A 114 33.62 11.62 31.56
C THR A 114 34.13 12.46 32.74
N GLN A 115 33.80 13.75 32.77
CA GLN A 115 34.22 14.68 33.82
C GLN A 115 33.30 14.67 35.06
N ALA A 116 32.03 14.28 34.90
CA ALA A 116 31.09 14.29 36.01
C ALA A 116 31.44 13.24 37.09
N PRO A 117 31.37 13.59 38.38
CA PRO A 117 31.58 12.63 39.47
C PRO A 117 30.42 11.61 39.56
N PRO A 118 30.63 10.44 40.19
CA PRO A 118 29.56 9.50 40.50
C PRO A 118 28.41 10.16 41.26
N ALA A 119 27.17 9.78 40.95
CA ALA A 119 26.00 10.31 41.63
C ALA A 119 25.95 9.82 43.10
N PRO A 120 25.68 10.72 44.06
CA PRO A 120 25.61 10.34 45.46
C PRO A 120 24.34 9.49 45.73
N ALA A 121 24.47 8.48 46.59
CA ALA A 121 23.38 7.53 46.88
C ALA A 121 22.18 8.18 47.59
N ASP A 122 22.40 9.31 48.26
CA ASP A 122 21.39 10.11 48.96
C ASP A 122 20.81 11.25 48.12
N HIS A 123 21.09 11.29 46.81
CA HIS A 123 20.49 12.27 45.90
C HIS A 123 18.95 12.30 46.04
N PRO A 124 18.29 13.48 46.13
CA PRO A 124 16.86 13.59 46.43
C PRO A 124 15.96 12.71 45.55
N TYR A 125 16.17 12.75 44.23
CA TYR A 125 15.44 11.89 43.28
C TYR A 125 15.57 10.39 43.59
N LEU A 126 16.79 9.91 43.88
CA LEU A 126 17.06 8.50 44.15
C LEU A 126 16.44 8.06 45.48
N ARG A 127 16.48 8.94 46.50
CA ARG A 127 15.78 8.71 47.78
C ARG A 127 14.28 8.64 47.61
N ILE A 128 13.68 9.57 46.87
CA ILE A 128 12.23 9.60 46.60
C ILE A 128 11.80 8.33 45.86
N LYS A 129 12.60 7.91 44.86
CA LYS A 129 12.33 6.73 44.04
C LYS A 129 12.79 5.41 44.68
N CYS A 130 13.44 5.45 45.83
CA CYS A 130 13.97 4.29 46.57
C CYS A 130 14.85 3.37 45.70
N VAL A 131 15.77 3.94 44.92
CA VAL A 131 16.67 3.17 44.02
C VAL A 131 18.11 3.65 44.14
N LYS A 132 19.07 2.75 43.86
CA LYS A 132 20.50 3.05 43.87
C LYS A 132 20.94 3.82 42.61
N PRO A 133 22.11 4.48 42.64
CA PRO A 133 22.59 5.25 41.49
C PRO A 133 22.95 4.42 40.25
N HIS A 134 23.23 3.12 40.35
CA HIS A 134 23.55 2.23 39.20
C HIS A 134 24.49 2.82 38.13
N GLY A 135 25.55 3.49 38.57
CA GLY A 135 26.56 4.08 37.68
C GLY A 135 26.20 5.44 37.10
N LEU A 136 25.07 6.05 37.48
CA LEU A 136 24.77 7.44 37.17
C LEU A 136 25.86 8.37 37.71
N ARG A 137 26.00 9.51 37.04
CA ARG A 137 26.88 10.61 37.46
C ARG A 137 26.04 11.83 37.82
N ALA A 138 26.61 12.79 38.54
CA ALA A 138 25.92 14.01 38.92
C ALA A 138 26.66 15.24 38.42
N LYS A 139 25.90 16.29 38.10
CA LYS A 139 26.43 17.62 37.79
C LYS A 139 25.55 18.66 38.46
N GLY A 140 26.10 19.35 39.46
CA GLY A 140 25.30 20.13 40.40
C GLY A 140 24.27 19.22 41.07
N ASP A 141 23.02 19.69 41.15
CA ASP A 141 21.90 18.93 41.74
C ASP A 141 21.17 18.02 40.73
N ALA A 142 21.72 17.82 39.52
CA ALA A 142 21.11 16.98 38.49
C ALA A 142 21.87 15.66 38.31
N LEU A 143 21.12 14.57 38.16
CA LEU A 143 21.65 13.28 37.71
C LEU A 143 21.81 13.26 36.20
N LEU A 144 22.86 12.62 35.72
CA LEU A 144 23.18 12.41 34.32
C LEU A 144 23.01 10.92 33.96
N VAL A 145 22.19 10.64 32.94
CA VAL A 145 21.94 9.29 32.39
C VAL A 145 22.35 9.25 30.91
N PRO A 146 23.48 8.60 30.55
CA PRO A 146 24.01 8.65 29.19
C PRO A 146 23.23 7.70 28.27
N MET A 147 22.91 8.19 27.07
CA MET A 147 22.21 7.44 26.04
C MET A 147 23.24 6.93 25.03
N ARG A 148 23.46 5.61 25.01
CA ARG A 148 24.51 4.98 24.20
C ARG A 148 23.94 4.06 23.14
N ASP A 149 24.63 3.93 22.02
CA ASP A 149 24.32 2.88 21.04
C ASP A 149 24.90 1.52 21.48
N THR A 150 24.69 0.51 20.65
CA THR A 150 25.19 -0.85 20.87
C THR A 150 26.72 -0.93 20.85
N ASP A 151 27.42 0.04 20.26
CA ASP A 151 28.89 0.11 20.25
C ASP A 151 29.45 0.82 21.50
N GLY A 152 28.56 1.31 22.37
CA GLY A 152 28.90 1.99 23.61
C GLY A 152 29.18 3.48 23.45
N LYS A 153 28.99 4.05 22.26
CA LYS A 153 29.18 5.48 22.01
C LYS A 153 28.00 6.28 22.55
N THR A 154 28.28 7.32 23.33
CA THR A 154 27.25 8.22 23.88
C THR A 154 26.80 9.24 22.84
N TRP A 155 25.52 9.24 22.49
CA TRP A 155 24.96 10.15 21.49
C TRP A 155 24.03 11.22 22.06
N SER A 156 23.59 11.04 23.30
CA SER A 156 22.75 12.01 24.02
C SER A 156 22.86 11.77 25.53
N MET A 157 22.28 12.66 26.33
CA MET A 157 22.19 12.56 27.79
C MET A 157 20.76 12.90 28.23
N GLN A 158 20.24 12.19 29.22
CA GLN A 158 19.08 12.62 29.98
C GLN A 158 19.54 13.19 31.32
N THR A 159 19.11 14.39 31.67
CA THR A 159 19.30 14.99 32.99
C THR A 159 18.05 14.83 33.84
N ILE A 160 18.19 14.45 35.11
CA ILE A 160 17.09 14.34 36.07
C ILE A 160 17.35 15.30 37.24
N ALA A 161 16.47 16.29 37.41
CA ALA A 161 16.54 17.26 38.51
C ALA A 161 16.05 16.66 39.84
N PRO A 162 16.29 17.32 41.00
CA PRO A 162 15.88 16.81 42.32
C PRO A 162 14.39 16.53 42.45
N ASP A 163 13.56 17.33 41.78
CA ASP A 163 12.09 17.20 41.72
C ASP A 163 11.61 16.10 40.76
N GLY A 164 12.53 15.47 40.03
CA GLY A 164 12.25 14.43 39.05
C GLY A 164 11.98 14.94 37.63
N ALA A 165 12.09 16.24 37.35
CA ALA A 165 11.99 16.76 36.00
C ALA A 165 13.11 16.21 35.11
N LYS A 166 12.73 15.56 34.00
CA LYS A 166 13.66 14.94 33.05
C LYS A 166 13.80 15.78 31.79
N ARG A 167 15.01 15.97 31.29
CA ARG A 167 15.28 16.68 30.02
C ARG A 167 16.32 15.93 29.21
N PHE A 168 16.18 15.92 27.89
CA PHE A 168 17.18 15.39 26.98
C PHE A 168 18.09 16.51 26.47
N THR A 169 19.35 16.18 26.19
CA THR A 169 20.25 17.10 25.47
C THR A 169 19.67 17.42 24.10
N LEU A 170 19.49 18.71 23.81
CA LEU A 170 19.00 19.19 22.53
C LEU A 170 19.97 18.78 21.40
N GLY A 171 19.42 18.30 20.28
CA GLY A 171 20.21 17.83 19.14
C GLY A 171 20.81 16.42 19.30
N GLY A 172 20.70 15.81 20.48
CA GLY A 172 21.19 14.45 20.73
C GLY A 172 20.33 13.37 20.06
N ARG A 173 20.95 12.25 19.67
CA ARG A 173 20.21 11.10 19.11
C ARG A 173 19.62 10.27 20.25
N VAL A 174 18.30 10.09 20.22
CA VAL A 174 17.56 9.21 21.15
C VAL A 174 17.27 7.83 20.54
N ARG A 175 16.84 7.80 19.26
CA ARG A 175 16.39 6.57 18.59
C ARG A 175 17.48 5.49 18.56
N GLY A 176 17.16 4.34 19.15
CA GLY A 176 18.04 3.17 19.28
C GLY A 176 19.15 3.31 20.34
N CYS A 177 19.19 4.42 21.10
CA CYS A 177 20.12 4.61 22.21
C CYS A 177 19.48 4.21 23.54
N TYR A 178 20.28 3.65 24.46
CA TYR A 178 19.83 3.13 25.75
C TYR A 178 20.86 3.36 26.87
N TYR A 179 20.42 3.24 28.12
CA TYR A 179 21.31 3.14 29.29
C TYR A 179 21.29 1.72 29.86
N SER A 180 22.45 1.17 30.19
CA SER A 180 22.57 -0.20 30.69
C SER A 180 22.76 -0.23 32.21
N ILE A 181 21.96 -1.03 32.89
CA ILE A 181 22.11 -1.37 34.31
C ILE A 181 22.47 -2.86 34.41
N GLY A 182 23.55 -3.17 35.13
CA GLY A 182 24.05 -4.56 35.25
C GLY A 182 24.75 -5.07 33.98
N LYS A 183 25.14 -6.36 34.01
CA LYS A 183 25.79 -7.05 32.88
C LYS A 183 24.83 -8.12 32.31
N PRO A 184 24.56 -8.12 31.00
CA PRO A 184 23.64 -9.10 30.40
C PRO A 184 24.11 -10.54 30.60
N ALA A 185 23.24 -11.38 31.17
CA ALA A 185 23.49 -12.80 31.40
C ALA A 185 22.17 -13.57 31.35
N GLY A 186 21.94 -14.35 30.28
CA GLY A 186 20.72 -15.12 30.04
C GLY A 186 19.47 -14.29 29.71
N VAL A 187 19.17 -13.25 30.50
CA VAL A 187 17.99 -12.38 30.38
C VAL A 187 18.42 -10.91 30.29
N LEU A 188 17.77 -10.16 29.40
CA LEU A 188 17.91 -8.71 29.27
C LEU A 188 16.54 -8.06 29.26
N VAL A 189 16.27 -7.18 30.22
CA VAL A 189 15.02 -6.44 30.30
C VAL A 189 15.18 -5.11 29.57
N VAL A 190 14.18 -4.67 28.80
CA VAL A 190 14.12 -3.30 28.27
C VAL A 190 12.99 -2.57 28.98
N ALA A 191 13.30 -1.46 29.63
CA ALA A 191 12.35 -0.65 30.40
C ALA A 191 12.31 0.78 29.90
N GLU A 192 11.21 1.49 30.10
CA GLU A 192 11.06 2.88 29.66
C GLU A 192 11.91 3.86 30.50
N GLY A 193 11.73 3.88 31.82
CA GLY A 193 12.38 4.84 32.72
C GLY A 193 13.60 4.30 33.49
N PHE A 194 14.49 5.20 33.93
CA PHE A 194 15.63 4.83 34.77
C PHE A 194 15.19 4.23 36.12
N ALA A 195 14.27 4.89 36.84
CA ALA A 195 13.79 4.39 38.14
C ALA A 195 13.10 3.02 37.99
N THR A 196 12.27 2.84 36.97
CA THR A 196 11.66 1.56 36.58
C THR A 196 12.73 0.49 36.36
N GLY A 197 13.74 0.78 35.53
CA GLY A 197 14.82 -0.16 35.25
C GLY A 197 15.71 -0.47 36.46
N ALA A 198 15.98 0.51 37.31
CA ALA A 198 16.72 0.33 38.56
C ALA A 198 15.95 -0.56 39.54
N SER A 199 14.64 -0.33 39.74
CA SER A 199 13.80 -1.17 40.58
C SER A 199 13.72 -2.61 40.07
N ILE A 200 13.62 -2.81 38.76
CA ILE A 200 13.66 -4.15 38.16
C ILE A 200 15.02 -4.82 38.41
N HIS A 201 16.13 -4.09 38.19
CA HIS A 201 17.46 -4.65 38.42
C HIS A 201 17.70 -5.02 39.89
N GLU A 202 17.32 -4.14 40.83
CA GLU A 202 17.48 -4.40 42.26
C GLU A 202 16.59 -5.54 42.76
N ALA A 203 15.38 -5.67 42.21
CA ALA A 203 14.47 -6.75 42.58
C ALA A 203 14.82 -8.10 41.93
N THR A 204 15.36 -8.13 40.71
CA THR A 204 15.54 -9.37 39.93
C THR A 204 17.00 -9.79 39.73
N GLY A 205 17.93 -8.84 39.75
CA GLY A 205 19.32 -9.04 39.34
C GLY A 205 19.53 -9.06 37.82
N HIS A 206 18.49 -9.03 36.99
CA HIS A 206 18.61 -9.05 35.53
C HIS A 206 19.21 -7.75 35.00
N ALA A 207 19.99 -7.83 33.93
CA ALA A 207 20.45 -6.63 33.24
C ALA A 207 19.26 -5.89 32.62
N VAL A 208 19.31 -4.56 32.66
CA VAL A 208 18.24 -3.71 32.13
C VAL A 208 18.79 -2.67 31.16
N ALA A 209 18.12 -2.51 30.03
CA ALA A 209 18.31 -1.43 29.08
C ALA A 209 17.17 -0.41 29.21
N VAL A 210 17.49 0.82 29.61
CA VAL A 210 16.54 1.92 29.72
C VAL A 210 16.41 2.59 28.35
N ALA A 211 15.20 2.58 27.78
CA ALA A 211 14.87 3.10 26.44
C ALA A 211 14.40 4.57 26.45
N PHE A 212 14.15 5.14 27.62
CA PHE A 212 13.83 6.55 27.88
C PHE A 212 12.44 7.06 27.46
N ASN A 213 11.76 6.40 26.52
CA ASN A 213 10.34 6.62 26.20
C ASN A 213 9.74 5.43 25.44
N ALA A 214 8.42 5.30 25.48
CA ALA A 214 7.66 4.24 24.79
C ALA A 214 7.97 4.14 23.29
N GLY A 215 8.12 5.27 22.60
CA GLY A 215 8.41 5.33 21.16
C GLY A 215 9.79 4.78 20.76
N ASN A 216 10.72 4.66 21.72
CA ASN A 216 12.07 4.14 21.49
C ASN A 216 12.23 2.65 21.88
N LEU A 217 11.27 2.06 22.58
CA LEU A 217 11.31 0.66 23.05
C LEU A 217 11.63 -0.32 21.91
N LYS A 218 10.90 -0.22 20.80
CA LYS A 218 11.08 -1.11 19.63
C LYS A 218 12.47 -0.97 19.00
N ALA A 219 12.95 0.25 18.83
CA ALA A 219 14.26 0.51 18.21
C ALA A 219 15.41 -0.03 19.09
N VAL A 220 15.30 0.13 20.41
CA VAL A 220 16.28 -0.39 21.38
C VAL A 220 16.21 -1.92 21.45
N ALA A 221 15.00 -2.50 21.48
CA ALA A 221 14.82 -3.95 21.51
C ALA A 221 15.43 -4.63 20.28
N GLN A 222 15.18 -4.09 19.08
CA GLN A 222 15.74 -4.63 17.83
C GLN A 222 17.27 -4.53 17.81
N ALA A 223 17.84 -3.40 18.23
CA ALA A 223 19.30 -3.23 18.27
C ALA A 223 19.96 -4.22 19.26
N LEU A 224 19.35 -4.42 20.43
CA LEU A 224 19.85 -5.34 21.45
C LEU A 224 19.67 -6.81 21.07
N HIS A 225 18.56 -7.17 20.42
CA HIS A 225 18.35 -8.52 19.90
C HIS A 225 19.37 -8.87 18.80
N ALA A 226 19.66 -7.93 17.90
CA ALA A 226 20.70 -8.11 16.88
C ALA A 226 22.09 -8.31 17.51
N LYS A 227 22.43 -7.54 18.56
CA LYS A 227 23.70 -7.69 19.27
C LYS A 227 23.78 -8.96 20.14
N TYR A 228 22.66 -9.35 20.74
CA TYR A 228 22.59 -10.46 21.70
C TYR A 228 21.46 -11.44 21.34
N PRO A 229 21.55 -12.15 20.20
CA PRO A 229 20.44 -12.98 19.70
C PRO A 229 20.11 -14.17 20.61
N LYS A 230 21.05 -14.57 21.48
CA LYS A 230 20.89 -15.68 22.43
C LYS A 230 20.28 -15.27 23.78
N LEU A 231 20.15 -13.97 24.06
CA LEU A 231 19.56 -13.52 25.31
C LEU A 231 18.03 -13.52 25.19
N ARG A 232 17.35 -13.88 26.27
CA ARG A 232 15.91 -13.69 26.39
C ARG A 232 15.61 -12.23 26.68
N LEU A 233 14.90 -11.56 25.76
CA LEU A 233 14.47 -10.18 25.95
C LEU A 233 13.10 -10.13 26.64
N ILE A 234 12.96 -9.26 27.65
CA ILE A 234 11.69 -8.98 28.33
C ILE A 234 11.43 -7.48 28.26
N LEU A 235 10.28 -7.07 27.72
CA LEU A 235 9.86 -5.69 27.59
C LEU A 235 9.02 -5.34 28.82
N ALA A 236 9.56 -4.52 29.72
CA ALA A 236 8.85 -4.02 30.88
C ALA A 236 7.98 -2.83 30.46
N ALA A 237 6.66 -3.01 30.52
CA ALA A 237 5.68 -2.00 30.17
C ALA A 237 5.33 -1.12 31.37
N ASP A 238 5.08 0.16 31.11
CA ASP A 238 4.33 1.02 32.03
C ASP A 238 2.83 0.78 31.76
N ASP A 239 2.04 0.60 32.82
CA ASP A 239 0.59 0.36 32.74
C ASP A 239 -0.17 1.69 32.82
N ASP A 240 -0.28 2.36 31.68
CA ASP A 240 -0.98 3.63 31.48
C ASP A 240 -2.51 3.46 31.48
N TRP A 241 -3.04 2.82 32.50
CA TRP A 241 -4.45 2.39 32.60
C TRP A 241 -5.49 3.52 32.51
N ARG A 242 -5.07 4.77 32.74
CA ARG A 242 -5.91 5.99 32.62
C ARG A 242 -5.86 6.62 31.23
N THR A 243 -4.92 6.21 30.38
CA THR A 243 -4.77 6.75 29.02
C THR A 243 -5.43 5.80 28.03
N GLU A 244 -6.29 6.35 27.18
CA GLU A 244 -6.98 5.58 26.14
C GLU A 244 -5.97 4.82 25.26
N GLY A 245 -6.21 3.53 25.06
CA GLY A 245 -5.33 2.65 24.29
C GLY A 245 -4.06 2.15 25.02
N ASN A 246 -3.83 2.55 26.28
CA ASN A 246 -2.70 2.14 27.13
C ASN A 246 -1.37 2.07 26.36
N PRO A 247 -0.83 3.23 25.92
CA PRO A 247 0.30 3.28 24.99
C PRO A 247 1.56 2.59 25.51
N GLY A 248 1.85 2.62 26.82
CA GLY A 248 2.97 1.90 27.44
C GLY A 248 2.92 0.39 27.20
N VAL A 249 1.77 -0.26 27.47
CA VAL A 249 1.58 -1.70 27.23
C VAL A 249 1.55 -2.01 25.73
N THR A 250 0.87 -1.20 24.92
CA THR A 250 0.77 -1.40 23.47
C THR A 250 2.15 -1.34 22.81
N LYS A 251 2.98 -0.34 23.13
CA LYS A 251 4.33 -0.18 22.57
C LYS A 251 5.30 -1.27 23.07
N ALA A 252 5.18 -1.71 24.32
CA ALA A 252 5.95 -2.84 24.83
C ALA A 252 5.60 -4.15 24.11
N ARG A 253 4.32 -4.40 23.79
CA ARG A 253 3.86 -5.56 23.00
C ARG A 253 4.38 -5.51 21.56
N GLU A 254 4.27 -4.37 20.88
CA GLU A 254 4.83 -4.18 19.53
C GLU A 254 6.35 -4.43 19.51
N ALA A 255 7.07 -3.95 20.53
CA ALA A 255 8.51 -4.14 20.67
C ALA A 255 8.87 -5.61 20.93
N ALA A 256 8.11 -6.30 21.78
CA ALA A 256 8.29 -7.72 22.09
C ALA A 256 8.04 -8.61 20.86
N GLN A 257 6.95 -8.36 20.14
CA GLN A 257 6.61 -9.08 18.91
C GLN A 257 7.71 -8.95 17.85
N ALA A 258 8.30 -7.75 17.71
CA ALA A 258 9.33 -7.49 16.71
C ALA A 258 10.66 -8.23 16.95
N VAL A 259 10.88 -8.78 18.15
CA VAL A 259 12.13 -9.46 18.54
C VAL A 259 11.92 -10.84 19.16
N GLY A 260 10.69 -11.37 19.15
CA GLY A 260 10.36 -12.63 19.83
C GLY A 260 10.56 -12.57 21.35
N GLY A 261 10.40 -11.39 21.96
CA GLY A 261 10.57 -11.16 23.40
C GLY A 261 9.30 -11.39 24.23
N ALA A 262 9.44 -11.36 25.55
CA ALA A 262 8.34 -11.40 26.51
C ALA A 262 7.88 -9.99 26.92
N VAL A 263 6.69 -9.86 27.53
CA VAL A 263 6.23 -8.60 28.13
C VAL A 263 5.99 -8.81 29.61
N ALA A 264 6.46 -7.89 30.44
CA ALA A 264 6.14 -7.83 31.86
C ALA A 264 5.37 -6.53 32.15
N VAL A 265 4.22 -6.64 32.83
CA VAL A 265 3.38 -5.50 33.23
C VAL A 265 3.30 -5.47 34.76
N PRO A 266 3.41 -4.30 35.42
CA PRO A 266 3.29 -4.23 36.87
C PRO A 266 1.88 -4.62 37.33
N VAL A 267 1.79 -5.51 38.31
CA VAL A 267 0.53 -5.98 38.88
C VAL A 267 0.37 -5.40 40.28
N PHE A 268 -0.59 -4.50 40.46
CA PHE A 268 -0.92 -3.88 41.75
C PHE A 268 -2.04 -4.66 42.44
N SER A 269 -1.89 -4.96 43.74
CA SER A 269 -2.94 -5.57 44.57
C SER A 269 -4.09 -4.58 44.87
N GLU A 270 -5.15 -5.04 45.55
CA GLU A 270 -6.25 -4.16 45.98
C GLU A 270 -5.72 -2.91 46.71
N GLY A 271 -6.20 -1.72 46.30
CA GLY A 271 -5.72 -0.44 46.80
C GLY A 271 -4.61 0.24 45.97
N ARG A 272 -4.54 -0.01 44.65
CA ARG A 272 -3.64 0.73 43.72
C ARG A 272 -3.77 2.25 43.95
N VAL A 273 -2.66 2.91 44.25
CA VAL A 273 -2.63 4.38 44.34
C VAL A 273 -2.92 4.94 42.95
N GLU A 274 -3.78 5.95 42.86
CA GLU A 274 -4.32 6.44 41.58
C GLU A 274 -3.26 6.78 40.52
N LYS A 275 -2.08 7.25 40.94
CA LYS A 275 -0.97 7.63 40.04
C LYS A 275 0.06 6.52 39.78
N ALA A 276 -0.13 5.33 40.33
CA ALA A 276 0.83 4.23 40.19
C ALA A 276 0.69 3.59 38.80
N THR A 277 1.75 3.62 37.98
CA THR A 277 1.71 3.08 36.61
C THR A 277 2.89 2.17 36.28
N ASP A 278 4.04 2.35 36.93
CA ASP A 278 5.28 1.64 36.56
C ASP A 278 5.78 0.64 37.63
N PHE A 279 6.83 -0.11 37.31
CA PHE A 279 7.46 -1.05 38.27
C PHE A 279 8.14 -0.36 39.45
N ASN A 280 8.49 0.93 39.37
CA ASN A 280 9.01 1.67 40.51
C ASN A 280 7.90 2.00 41.51
N ASP A 281 6.71 2.36 41.04
CA ASP A 281 5.55 2.54 41.90
C ASP A 281 5.16 1.22 42.58
N LEU A 282 5.18 0.11 41.84
CA LEU A 282 4.96 -1.23 42.40
C LEU A 282 6.02 -1.58 43.47
N HIS A 283 7.30 -1.28 43.21
CA HIS A 283 8.38 -1.48 44.17
C HIS A 283 8.15 -0.71 45.47
N ARG A 284 7.72 0.55 45.37
CA ARG A 284 7.49 1.41 46.54
C ARG A 284 6.23 1.03 47.31
N GLN A 285 5.18 0.57 46.62
CA GLN A 285 3.91 0.20 47.24
C GLN A 285 3.95 -1.20 47.86
N ALA A 286 4.55 -2.18 47.18
CA ALA A 286 4.43 -3.60 47.50
C ALA A 286 5.78 -4.34 47.64
N GLY A 287 6.91 -3.62 47.57
CA GLY A 287 8.24 -4.15 47.83
C GLY A 287 8.90 -4.91 46.67
N ALA A 288 10.15 -5.31 46.87
CA ALA A 288 10.98 -5.98 45.85
C ALA A 288 10.42 -7.34 45.40
N GLU A 289 9.78 -8.10 46.29
CA GLU A 289 9.25 -9.42 45.93
C GLU A 289 8.05 -9.33 44.98
N SER A 290 7.22 -8.29 45.09
CA SER A 290 6.10 -8.06 44.16
C SER A 290 6.60 -7.73 42.74
N VAL A 291 7.65 -6.92 42.64
CA VAL A 291 8.34 -6.69 41.36
C VAL A 291 8.95 -8.00 40.84
N ARG A 292 9.67 -8.73 41.69
CA ARG A 292 10.31 -10.01 41.33
C ARG A 292 9.28 -11.04 40.84
N ALA A 293 8.08 -11.06 41.41
CA ALA A 293 6.99 -11.94 41.01
C ALA A 293 6.55 -11.70 39.55
N CYS A 294 6.43 -10.44 39.13
CA CYS A 294 6.12 -10.09 37.73
C CYS A 294 7.13 -10.63 36.72
N PHE A 295 8.39 -10.86 37.14
CA PHE A 295 9.46 -11.39 36.28
C PHE A 295 9.73 -12.90 36.48
N LYS A 296 9.45 -13.47 37.67
CA LYS A 296 9.51 -14.93 37.95
C LYS A 296 8.56 -15.74 37.05
N GLY A 297 7.54 -15.10 36.48
CA GLY A 297 6.60 -15.65 35.50
C GLY A 297 6.58 -14.93 34.13
N ALA A 298 7.53 -14.04 33.82
CA ALA A 298 7.54 -13.27 32.56
C ALA A 298 7.96 -14.12 31.34
N ALA A 299 7.21 -15.17 31.03
CA ALA A 299 7.28 -15.94 29.79
C ALA A 299 6.96 -15.08 28.55
N PRO A 300 7.40 -15.43 27.30
CA PRO A 300 6.64 -14.96 26.15
C PRO A 300 5.17 -15.27 26.45
N PRO A 301 4.23 -14.33 26.23
CA PRO A 301 2.94 -14.31 26.95
C PRO A 301 2.33 -15.72 27.08
N GLU A 302 2.28 -16.29 28.30
CA GLU A 302 2.04 -17.74 28.51
C GLU A 302 1.06 -18.09 29.64
N ALA A 303 0.52 -19.30 29.48
CA ALA A 303 -0.39 -20.08 30.31
C ALA A 303 0.25 -20.64 31.63
N PRO A 304 -0.56 -21.12 32.60
CA PRO A 304 -0.08 -21.61 33.90
C PRO A 304 0.39 -23.07 33.87
N LYS A 305 1.41 -23.39 34.69
CA LYS A 305 2.04 -24.72 34.84
C LYS A 305 1.26 -25.66 35.79
N ALA A 306 1.25 -26.95 35.47
CA ALA A 306 0.77 -28.06 36.33
C ALA A 306 1.95 -28.77 37.04
N PRO A 307 1.72 -29.50 38.15
CA PRO A 307 2.71 -30.35 38.81
C PRO A 307 2.78 -31.74 38.16
N GLU A 308 3.93 -32.40 38.36
CA GLU A 308 4.20 -33.80 37.99
C GLU A 308 3.42 -34.78 38.87
N GLY A 309 2.96 -35.89 38.28
CA GLY A 309 2.62 -37.10 39.03
C GLY A 309 1.42 -37.89 38.49
N ALA A 310 1.69 -39.17 38.20
CA ALA A 310 0.77 -40.27 37.89
C ALA A 310 0.03 -40.16 36.53
N GLY A 311 0.07 -41.13 35.63
CA GLY A 311 0.26 -42.56 35.80
C GLY A 311 -1.01 -43.28 35.35
N GLY A 312 -1.01 -43.74 34.09
CA GLY A 312 -1.97 -44.70 33.53
C GLY A 312 -3.39 -44.17 33.27
N LEU A 313 -3.89 -44.39 32.05
CA LEU A 313 -4.95 -45.37 31.78
C LEU A 313 -5.19 -45.49 30.27
N SER A 314 -5.67 -46.67 29.91
CA SER A 314 -5.72 -47.37 28.64
C SER A 314 -6.77 -46.90 27.62
N GLU A 315 -6.48 -47.23 26.37
CA GLU A 315 -7.36 -47.58 25.23
C GLU A 315 -8.88 -47.41 25.41
N VAL A 316 -9.45 -46.50 24.62
CA VAL A 316 -10.82 -46.59 24.08
C VAL A 316 -10.77 -46.17 22.61
N ALA A 317 -11.17 -47.06 21.72
CA ALA A 317 -11.42 -46.74 20.32
C ALA A 317 -12.72 -45.92 20.24
N GLU A 318 -12.62 -44.62 19.94
CA GLU A 318 -13.79 -43.72 19.85
C GLU A 318 -13.92 -43.10 18.46
N ASP A 319 -14.98 -43.54 17.76
CA ASP A 319 -15.67 -42.95 16.59
C ASP A 319 -14.99 -41.71 15.96
N TRP A 320 -14.05 -41.95 15.06
CA TRP A 320 -13.63 -40.92 14.11
C TRP A 320 -14.59 -40.91 12.92
N THR A 321 -15.14 -39.75 12.58
CA THR A 321 -15.80 -39.55 11.29
C THR A 321 -14.75 -39.58 10.18
N GLU A 322 -15.11 -40.14 9.03
CA GLU A 322 -14.20 -40.21 7.87
C GLU A 322 -13.73 -38.79 7.49
N PRO A 323 -12.41 -38.52 7.44
CA PRO A 323 -11.90 -37.18 7.16
C PRO A 323 -12.35 -36.71 5.77
N VAL A 324 -12.95 -35.53 5.72
CA VAL A 324 -13.29 -34.88 4.45
C VAL A 324 -12.10 -34.01 4.07
N PRO A 325 -11.59 -34.04 2.82
CA PRO A 325 -10.52 -33.15 2.40
C PRO A 325 -10.77 -31.71 2.85
N LEU A 326 -9.72 -31.03 3.37
CA LEU A 326 -9.79 -29.59 3.54
C LEU A 326 -10.31 -28.97 2.23
N PRO A 327 -11.13 -27.92 2.27
CA PRO A 327 -11.54 -27.21 1.08
C PRO A 327 -10.29 -26.58 0.46
N ASP A 328 -9.65 -27.36 -0.41
CA ASP A 328 -8.32 -27.05 -0.91
C ASP A 328 -8.38 -26.08 -2.08
N ASN A 329 -9.54 -25.71 -2.53
CA ASN A 329 -9.60 -25.15 -3.84
C ASN A 329 -10.25 -23.79 -3.69
N LEU A 330 -9.41 -22.75 -3.75
CA LEU A 330 -9.73 -21.71 -4.72
C LEU A 330 -10.35 -22.45 -5.92
N PRO A 331 -11.66 -22.30 -6.17
CA PRO A 331 -12.35 -23.10 -7.16
C PRO A 331 -11.48 -23.24 -8.41
N PRO A 332 -11.26 -24.46 -8.93
CA PRO A 332 -10.41 -24.64 -10.10
C PRO A 332 -10.90 -23.69 -11.20
N VAL A 333 -9.96 -23.04 -11.88
CA VAL A 333 -10.29 -22.23 -13.05
C VAL A 333 -10.02 -23.01 -14.31
N MET A 334 -10.72 -22.65 -15.37
CA MET A 334 -10.41 -23.16 -16.69
C MET A 334 -8.95 -22.80 -17.04
N SER A 335 -8.25 -23.71 -17.72
CA SER A 335 -6.94 -23.40 -18.28
C SER A 335 -7.10 -22.42 -19.44
N PHE A 336 -6.14 -21.51 -19.61
CA PHE A 336 -6.19 -20.54 -20.71
C PHE A 336 -6.06 -21.25 -22.06
N ASP A 337 -7.07 -21.09 -22.91
CA ASP A 337 -7.07 -21.57 -24.29
C ASP A 337 -6.63 -20.44 -25.24
N ALA A 338 -5.64 -20.71 -26.08
CA ALA A 338 -5.14 -19.77 -27.07
C ALA A 338 -6.21 -19.36 -28.10
N ASP A 339 -7.23 -20.19 -28.33
CA ASP A 339 -8.34 -19.88 -29.23
C ASP A 339 -9.28 -18.80 -28.69
N LEU A 340 -9.19 -18.47 -27.40
CA LEU A 340 -9.81 -17.27 -26.84
C LEU A 340 -9.25 -15.99 -27.45
N LEU A 341 -8.03 -16.00 -27.98
CA LEU A 341 -7.42 -14.81 -28.57
C LEU A 341 -7.81 -14.64 -30.05
N PRO A 342 -7.99 -13.37 -30.49
CA PRO A 342 -7.96 -13.03 -31.91
C PRO A 342 -6.71 -13.56 -32.60
N GLU A 343 -6.86 -13.96 -33.85
CA GLU A 343 -5.82 -14.64 -34.62
C GLU A 343 -4.55 -13.79 -34.68
N ALA A 344 -4.70 -12.49 -34.92
CA ALA A 344 -3.58 -11.55 -35.02
C ALA A 344 -2.78 -11.35 -33.72
N LEU A 345 -3.37 -11.68 -32.56
CA LEU A 345 -2.73 -11.48 -31.25
C LEU A 345 -2.19 -12.79 -30.66
N ARG A 346 -2.79 -13.92 -31.05
CA ARG A 346 -2.56 -15.23 -30.45
C ARG A 346 -1.09 -15.61 -30.37
N GLY A 347 -0.38 -15.60 -31.49
CA GLY A 347 1.03 -15.98 -31.54
C GLY A 347 1.90 -15.08 -30.65
N TRP A 348 1.63 -13.77 -30.64
CA TRP A 348 2.42 -12.80 -29.87
C TRP A 348 2.21 -12.93 -28.36
N VAL A 349 0.96 -13.07 -27.93
CA VAL A 349 0.61 -13.25 -26.50
C VAL A 349 1.20 -14.55 -25.97
N MET A 350 1.03 -15.66 -26.71
CA MET A 350 1.55 -16.96 -26.32
C MET A 350 3.09 -17.00 -26.33
N ASP A 351 3.74 -16.34 -27.30
CA ASP A 351 5.21 -16.20 -27.33
C ASP A 351 5.74 -15.46 -26.09
N ILE A 352 5.11 -14.35 -25.69
CA ILE A 352 5.51 -13.63 -24.47
C ILE A 352 5.36 -14.54 -23.25
N ALA A 353 4.19 -15.17 -23.08
CA ALA A 353 3.91 -16.02 -21.93
C ALA A 353 4.91 -17.18 -21.83
N HIS A 354 5.19 -17.83 -22.96
CA HIS A 354 6.16 -18.92 -23.05
C HIS A 354 7.57 -18.46 -22.70
N ARG A 355 8.07 -17.36 -23.27
CA ARG A 355 9.44 -16.88 -22.99
C ARG A 355 9.59 -16.35 -21.57
N MET A 356 8.57 -15.70 -21.02
CA MET A 356 8.62 -15.13 -19.67
C MET A 356 8.27 -16.13 -18.58
N GLN A 357 7.78 -17.33 -18.94
CA GLN A 357 7.31 -18.35 -18.00
C GLN A 357 6.24 -17.80 -17.06
N CYS A 358 5.24 -17.13 -17.64
CA CYS A 358 4.09 -16.59 -16.92
C CYS A 358 2.78 -17.16 -17.50
N PRO A 359 1.69 -17.17 -16.71
CA PRO A 359 0.38 -17.50 -17.24
C PRO A 359 0.01 -16.65 -18.47
N PRO A 360 -0.48 -17.26 -19.57
CA PRO A 360 -0.94 -16.53 -20.75
C PRO A 360 -2.03 -15.50 -20.45
N ASP A 361 -2.81 -15.74 -19.39
CA ASP A 361 -3.85 -14.85 -18.87
C ASP A 361 -3.33 -13.41 -18.69
N PHE A 362 -2.14 -13.26 -18.12
CA PHE A 362 -1.58 -11.95 -17.79
C PHE A 362 -1.29 -11.16 -19.06
N THR A 363 -0.72 -11.83 -20.06
CA THR A 363 -0.42 -11.24 -21.36
C THR A 363 -1.68 -11.00 -22.19
N ALA A 364 -2.67 -11.89 -22.11
CA ALA A 364 -3.94 -11.76 -22.80
C ALA A 364 -4.74 -10.55 -22.29
N VAL A 365 -4.94 -10.46 -20.97
CA VAL A 365 -5.64 -9.32 -20.34
C VAL A 365 -4.91 -8.01 -20.61
N GLY A 366 -3.57 -7.99 -20.49
CA GLY A 366 -2.77 -6.81 -20.80
C GLY A 366 -2.96 -6.32 -22.24
N ALA A 367 -2.93 -7.22 -23.22
CA ALA A 367 -3.14 -6.88 -24.63
C ALA A 367 -4.57 -6.39 -24.91
N LEU A 368 -5.60 -7.09 -24.40
CA LEU A 368 -7.00 -6.73 -24.65
C LEU A 368 -7.38 -5.37 -24.03
N VAL A 369 -6.93 -5.08 -22.80
CA VAL A 369 -7.19 -3.78 -22.17
C VAL A 369 -6.43 -2.65 -22.87
N ALA A 370 -5.21 -2.93 -23.36
CA ALA A 370 -4.46 -1.95 -24.14
C ALA A 370 -5.16 -1.63 -25.48
N LEU A 371 -5.65 -2.62 -26.23
CA LEU A 371 -6.42 -2.39 -27.45
C LEU A 371 -7.75 -1.68 -27.17
N SER A 372 -8.42 -2.06 -26.09
CA SER A 372 -9.63 -1.39 -25.60
C SER A 372 -9.40 0.11 -25.38
N SER A 373 -8.26 0.51 -24.81
CA SER A 373 -7.91 1.93 -24.63
C SER A 373 -7.66 2.69 -25.94
N LEU A 374 -7.20 2.01 -27.00
CA LEU A 374 -6.99 2.61 -28.31
C LEU A 374 -8.30 2.87 -29.03
N VAL A 375 -9.18 1.88 -29.04
CA VAL A 375 -10.55 2.00 -29.56
C VAL A 375 -11.29 3.06 -28.75
N GLY A 376 -11.23 2.95 -27.42
CA GLY A 376 -11.96 3.80 -26.50
C GLY A 376 -13.45 3.83 -26.89
N ALA A 377 -13.99 5.04 -26.98
CA ALA A 377 -15.37 5.27 -27.41
C ALA A 377 -15.50 5.63 -28.90
N ARG A 378 -14.45 5.44 -29.72
CA ARG A 378 -14.50 5.76 -31.16
C ARG A 378 -15.36 4.78 -31.93
N ALA A 379 -15.46 3.55 -31.45
CA ALA A 379 -16.38 2.54 -31.96
C ALA A 379 -17.24 2.01 -30.82
N VAL A 380 -18.50 1.73 -31.12
CA VAL A 380 -19.49 1.17 -30.19
C VAL A 380 -20.28 0.07 -30.86
N VAL A 381 -20.76 -0.90 -30.09
CA VAL A 381 -21.67 -1.93 -30.57
C VAL A 381 -23.09 -1.64 -30.08
N ARG A 382 -24.09 -1.92 -30.93
CA ARG A 382 -25.50 -1.99 -30.56
C ARG A 382 -25.91 -3.46 -30.45
N PRO A 383 -25.95 -4.04 -29.23
CA PRO A 383 -26.12 -5.49 -29.07
C PRO A 383 -27.53 -5.98 -29.41
N LYS A 384 -28.52 -5.09 -29.29
CA LYS A 384 -29.93 -5.38 -29.60
C LYS A 384 -30.27 -4.84 -30.99
N ALA A 385 -30.90 -5.67 -31.81
CA ALA A 385 -31.28 -5.30 -33.18
C ALA A 385 -32.23 -4.08 -33.27
N ARG A 386 -33.13 -3.92 -32.29
CA ARG A 386 -34.25 -2.94 -32.33
C ARG A 386 -34.26 -2.00 -31.13
N ASP A 387 -33.09 -1.61 -30.64
CA ASP A 387 -32.91 -0.79 -29.46
C ASP A 387 -31.78 0.23 -29.70
N ASP A 388 -31.74 1.29 -28.90
CA ASP A 388 -30.71 2.33 -28.94
C ASP A 388 -29.60 2.11 -27.90
N TRP A 389 -29.65 1.03 -27.12
CA TRP A 389 -28.56 0.65 -26.22
C TRP A 389 -27.25 0.43 -26.96
N ARG A 390 -26.24 1.21 -26.56
CA ARG A 390 -24.87 1.16 -27.08
C ARG A 390 -23.90 0.72 -25.99
N VAL A 391 -22.90 -0.05 -26.38
CA VAL A 391 -21.80 -0.49 -25.53
C VAL A 391 -20.48 0.03 -26.09
N VAL A 392 -19.76 0.77 -25.25
CA VAL A 392 -18.37 1.16 -25.50
C VAL A 392 -17.45 -0.01 -25.09
N PRO A 393 -16.48 -0.42 -25.92
CA PRO A 393 -15.56 -1.49 -25.59
C PRO A 393 -14.45 -1.03 -24.63
N ASN A 394 -14.81 -0.30 -23.57
CA ASN A 394 -13.91 0.16 -22.51
C ASN A 394 -13.78 -0.93 -21.43
N LEU A 395 -12.59 -1.50 -21.29
CA LEU A 395 -12.34 -2.69 -20.49
C LEU A 395 -11.45 -2.39 -19.28
N TRP A 396 -11.79 -3.02 -18.16
CA TRP A 396 -11.01 -2.97 -16.93
C TRP A 396 -10.48 -4.37 -16.62
N GLY A 397 -9.17 -4.51 -16.50
CA GLY A 397 -8.48 -5.76 -16.26
C GLY A 397 -7.68 -5.77 -14.96
N LEU A 398 -7.71 -6.91 -14.28
CA LEU A 398 -7.03 -7.15 -13.02
C LEU A 398 -6.31 -8.49 -13.07
N ILE A 399 -4.99 -8.49 -12.94
CA ILE A 399 -4.22 -9.73 -12.87
C ILE A 399 -3.86 -10.06 -11.41
N VAL A 400 -4.25 -11.23 -10.95
CA VAL A 400 -4.01 -11.70 -9.59
C VAL A 400 -2.91 -12.74 -9.58
N GLY A 401 -1.88 -12.54 -8.76
CA GLY A 401 -0.79 -13.50 -8.64
C GLY A 401 0.20 -13.17 -7.54
N ARG A 402 0.90 -14.19 -7.02
CA ARG A 402 1.89 -14.03 -5.94
C ARG A 402 3.09 -13.17 -6.40
N PRO A 403 3.86 -12.56 -5.50
CA PRO A 403 5.15 -11.98 -5.86
C PRO A 403 6.01 -13.03 -6.59
N GLY A 404 6.73 -12.61 -7.64
CA GLY A 404 7.63 -13.50 -8.40
C GLY A 404 7.02 -14.21 -9.62
N VAL A 405 5.70 -14.22 -9.81
CA VAL A 405 5.05 -14.89 -10.97
C VAL A 405 5.02 -14.05 -12.26
N MET A 406 5.97 -13.12 -12.42
CA MET A 406 6.15 -12.30 -13.64
C MET A 406 4.96 -11.40 -14.06
N LYS A 407 4.07 -11.00 -13.13
CA LYS A 407 2.95 -10.06 -13.40
C LYS A 407 3.38 -8.76 -14.09
N SER A 408 4.21 -7.95 -13.43
CA SER A 408 4.64 -6.64 -13.94
C SER A 408 5.46 -6.76 -15.23
N PRO A 409 6.43 -7.71 -15.33
CA PRO A 409 7.13 -7.94 -16.58
C PRO A 409 6.21 -8.34 -17.76
N ALA A 410 5.20 -9.18 -17.53
CA ALA A 410 4.25 -9.59 -18.55
C ALA A 410 3.43 -8.39 -19.08
N LEU A 411 2.85 -7.58 -18.17
CA LEU A 411 2.10 -6.38 -18.55
C LEU A 411 2.99 -5.35 -19.27
N ALA A 412 4.25 -5.19 -18.82
CA ALA A 412 5.20 -4.31 -19.47
C ALA A 412 5.44 -4.72 -20.94
N GLN A 413 5.51 -6.02 -21.27
CA GLN A 413 5.65 -6.44 -22.67
C GLN A 413 4.43 -6.07 -23.52
N THR A 414 3.23 -6.24 -22.97
CA THR A 414 1.98 -5.99 -23.72
C THR A 414 1.68 -4.51 -23.91
N LEU A 415 2.27 -3.63 -23.07
CA LEU A 415 2.10 -2.18 -23.17
C LEU A 415 3.12 -1.49 -24.09
N LYS A 416 4.19 -2.16 -24.49
CA LYS A 416 5.21 -1.63 -25.43
C LYS A 416 4.66 -1.01 -26.72
N PRO A 417 3.61 -1.57 -27.37
CA PRO A 417 3.01 -0.91 -28.53
C PRO A 417 2.48 0.49 -28.22
N LEU A 418 1.82 0.67 -27.06
CA LEU A 418 1.31 1.98 -26.63
C LEU A 418 2.46 2.95 -26.32
N GLU A 419 3.53 2.47 -25.67
CA GLU A 419 4.72 3.28 -25.41
C GLU A 419 5.38 3.78 -26.70
N ARG A 420 5.43 2.94 -27.74
CA ARG A 420 5.95 3.32 -29.05
C ARG A 420 5.05 4.34 -29.75
N LEU A 421 3.73 4.16 -29.71
CA LEU A 421 2.78 5.13 -30.25
C LEU A 421 2.87 6.47 -29.53
N GLU A 422 2.98 6.47 -28.20
CA GLU A 422 3.14 7.70 -27.41
C GLU A 422 4.46 8.42 -27.71
N ALA A 423 5.55 7.68 -27.96
CA ALA A 423 6.81 8.26 -28.40
C ALA A 423 6.67 8.97 -29.76
N ALA A 424 6.02 8.32 -30.73
CA ALA A 424 5.78 8.91 -32.05
C ALA A 424 4.88 10.16 -32.00
N GLU A 425 3.79 10.12 -31.23
CA GLU A 425 2.93 11.29 -30.99
C GLU A 425 3.69 12.45 -30.35
N ARG A 426 4.61 12.16 -29.41
CA ARG A 426 5.43 13.19 -28.77
C ARG A 426 6.40 13.85 -29.74
N GLU A 427 6.98 13.09 -30.66
CA GLU A 427 7.86 13.62 -31.71
C GLU A 427 7.09 14.51 -32.68
N LEU A 428 5.92 14.07 -33.15
CA LEU A 428 5.03 14.87 -34.01
C LEU A 428 4.59 16.16 -33.33
N TRP A 429 4.09 16.05 -32.09
CA TRP A 429 3.70 17.20 -31.29
C TRP A 429 4.85 18.18 -31.07
N ALA A 430 6.08 17.72 -30.84
CA ALA A 430 7.22 18.61 -30.66
C ALA A 430 7.47 19.49 -31.91
N VAL A 431 7.30 18.92 -33.11
CA VAL A 431 7.42 19.65 -34.37
C VAL A 431 6.26 20.64 -34.54
N GLU A 432 5.02 20.20 -34.34
CA GLU A 432 3.83 21.04 -34.46
C GLU A 432 3.81 22.17 -33.43
N HIS A 433 4.20 21.89 -32.19
CA HIS A 433 4.26 22.86 -31.12
C HIS A 433 5.33 23.93 -31.38
N GLN A 434 6.47 23.54 -31.97
CA GLN A 434 7.47 24.51 -32.39
C GLN A 434 6.94 25.44 -33.50
N ALA A 435 6.22 24.89 -34.49
CA ALA A 435 5.58 25.69 -35.54
C ALA A 435 4.53 26.64 -34.96
N TRP A 436 3.64 26.13 -34.10
CA TRP A 436 2.63 26.91 -33.38
C TRP A 436 3.25 28.06 -32.56
N GLN A 437 4.35 27.82 -31.85
CA GLN A 437 5.05 28.88 -31.11
C GLN A 437 5.57 30.00 -32.02
N ILE A 438 6.00 29.67 -33.24
CA ILE A 438 6.42 30.66 -34.24
C ILE A 438 5.20 31.46 -34.72
N ASP A 439 4.11 30.78 -35.06
CA ASP A 439 2.88 31.42 -35.53
C ASP A 439 2.27 32.34 -34.45
N CYS A 440 2.27 31.93 -33.18
CA CYS A 440 1.87 32.78 -32.06
C CYS A 440 2.74 34.04 -31.94
N LYS A 441 4.06 33.96 -32.17
CA LYS A 441 4.94 35.13 -32.18
C LYS A 441 4.61 36.07 -33.35
N VAL A 442 4.36 35.53 -34.54
CA VAL A 442 3.96 36.32 -35.71
C VAL A 442 2.62 37.03 -35.47
N SER A 443 1.62 36.31 -34.96
CA SER A 443 0.32 36.89 -34.59
C SER A 443 0.45 37.94 -33.49
N GLY A 444 1.36 37.74 -32.52
CA GLY A 444 1.68 38.73 -31.49
C GLY A 444 2.27 40.03 -32.07
N MET A 445 3.22 39.93 -33.01
CA MET A 445 3.78 41.10 -33.71
C MET A 445 2.73 41.85 -34.54
N ALA A 446 1.81 41.12 -35.18
CA ALA A 446 0.69 41.70 -35.91
C ALA A 446 -0.28 42.41 -34.96
N ALA A 447 -0.61 41.81 -33.81
CA ALA A 447 -1.47 42.41 -32.79
C ALA A 447 -0.88 43.71 -32.23
N GLU A 448 0.42 43.75 -31.93
CA GLU A 448 1.11 45.00 -31.50
C GLU A 448 1.04 46.09 -32.58
N THR A 449 1.16 45.71 -33.85
CA THR A 449 1.07 46.64 -34.99
C THR A 449 -0.36 47.18 -35.11
N ASN A 450 -1.36 46.31 -35.02
CA ASN A 450 -2.77 46.67 -35.04
C ASN A 450 -3.14 47.59 -33.88
N GLU A 451 -2.62 47.34 -32.67
CA GLU A 451 -2.87 48.18 -31.50
C GLU A 451 -2.31 49.59 -31.70
N LYS A 452 -1.10 49.72 -32.27
CA LYS A 452 -0.50 51.03 -32.61
C LYS A 452 -1.35 51.79 -33.63
N GLN A 453 -1.83 51.11 -34.68
CA GLN A 453 -2.71 51.73 -35.69
C GLN A 453 -4.08 52.10 -35.11
N ALA A 454 -4.66 51.24 -34.27
CA ALA A 454 -5.93 51.50 -33.60
C ALA A 454 -5.84 52.74 -32.69
N ARG A 455 -4.74 52.90 -31.93
CA ARG A 455 -4.49 54.10 -31.10
C ARG A 455 -4.46 55.39 -31.94
N ALA A 456 -3.85 55.36 -33.12
CA ALA A 456 -3.80 56.52 -34.01
C ALA A 456 -5.17 56.87 -34.63
N LEU A 457 -6.03 55.88 -34.86
CA LEU A 457 -7.36 56.05 -35.47
C LEU A 457 -8.50 56.24 -34.45
N ALA A 458 -8.26 55.96 -33.16
CA ALA A 458 -9.28 55.92 -32.12
C ALA A 458 -10.15 57.19 -32.02
N VAL A 459 -9.57 58.37 -32.28
CA VAL A 459 -10.28 59.66 -32.21
C VAL A 459 -10.94 60.05 -33.54
N LYS A 460 -10.34 59.68 -34.68
CA LYS A 460 -10.79 60.13 -36.01
C LYS A 460 -11.77 59.17 -36.67
N GLU A 461 -11.57 57.87 -36.48
CA GLU A 461 -12.34 56.80 -37.11
C GLU A 461 -12.52 55.60 -36.15
N PRO A 462 -13.33 55.75 -35.09
CA PRO A 462 -13.45 54.76 -34.01
C PRO A 462 -13.91 53.37 -34.48
N ASN A 463 -14.72 53.29 -35.54
CA ASN A 463 -15.14 52.01 -36.11
C ASN A 463 -13.96 51.24 -36.76
N LYS A 464 -13.02 51.94 -37.41
CA LYS A 464 -11.80 51.30 -37.96
C LYS A 464 -10.83 50.90 -36.85
N ALA A 465 -10.68 51.72 -35.81
CA ALA A 465 -9.88 51.36 -34.64
C ALA A 465 -10.42 50.12 -33.93
N ARG A 466 -11.75 49.99 -33.81
CA ARG A 466 -12.40 48.79 -33.25
C ARG A 466 -12.19 47.54 -34.12
N ALA A 467 -12.21 47.67 -35.45
CA ALA A 467 -11.94 46.56 -36.35
C ALA A 467 -10.49 46.04 -36.22
N LEU A 468 -9.52 46.93 -36.03
CA LEU A 468 -8.12 46.57 -35.81
C LEU A 468 -7.86 45.87 -34.46
N LEU A 469 -8.69 46.15 -33.45
CA LEU A 469 -8.61 45.54 -32.12
C LEU A 469 -9.43 44.25 -31.98
N GLN A 470 -10.06 43.78 -33.06
CA GLN A 470 -10.63 42.44 -33.03
C GLN A 470 -9.53 41.42 -32.73
N PRO A 471 -9.79 40.42 -31.87
CA PRO A 471 -8.78 39.42 -31.55
C PRO A 471 -8.29 38.79 -32.85
N VAL A 472 -6.98 38.84 -33.07
CA VAL A 472 -6.36 38.08 -34.16
C VAL A 472 -6.50 36.61 -33.77
N ASP A 473 -7.12 35.80 -34.63
CA ASP A 473 -7.23 34.37 -34.40
C ASP A 473 -5.83 33.80 -34.17
N GLN A 474 -5.56 33.37 -32.94
CA GLN A 474 -4.37 32.60 -32.64
C GLN A 474 -4.61 31.16 -33.12
N PRO A 475 -3.61 30.53 -33.74
CA PRO A 475 -3.70 29.12 -34.09
C PRO A 475 -3.97 28.29 -32.83
N ALA A 476 -4.79 27.26 -32.96
CA ALA A 476 -5.05 26.34 -31.85
C ALA A 476 -3.74 25.65 -31.42
N GLU A 477 -3.52 25.55 -30.10
CA GLU A 477 -2.35 24.86 -29.58
C GLU A 477 -2.42 23.37 -29.93
N PRO A 478 -1.37 22.77 -30.49
CA PRO A 478 -1.36 21.35 -30.80
C PRO A 478 -1.37 20.52 -29.51
N VAL A 479 -2.17 19.46 -29.52
CA VAL A 479 -2.37 18.58 -28.35
C VAL A 479 -1.83 17.19 -28.69
N ALA A 480 -0.85 16.73 -27.92
CA ALA A 480 -0.34 15.36 -28.05
C ALA A 480 -1.38 14.36 -27.52
N ARG A 481 -1.70 13.34 -28.32
CA ARG A 481 -2.50 12.21 -27.85
C ARG A 481 -1.68 11.42 -26.81
N ARG A 482 -2.31 11.11 -25.68
CA ARG A 482 -1.68 10.37 -24.59
C ARG A 482 -2.36 9.02 -24.41
N PHE A 483 -1.58 7.95 -24.54
CA PHE A 483 -2.11 6.59 -24.51
C PHE A 483 -2.14 5.99 -23.12
N VAL A 484 -1.16 6.32 -22.26
CA VAL A 484 -1.06 5.74 -20.91
C VAL A 484 -0.89 6.80 -19.81
N VAL A 485 -1.57 6.58 -18.69
CA VAL A 485 -1.53 7.40 -17.48
C VAL A 485 -1.29 6.50 -16.27
N ASN A 486 -0.23 6.77 -15.49
CA ASN A 486 0.16 5.92 -14.36
C ASN A 486 -0.30 6.48 -13.01
N ASP A 487 0.01 7.74 -12.72
CA ASP A 487 -0.31 8.35 -11.42
C ASP A 487 -0.85 9.76 -11.60
N ALA A 488 -2.15 9.84 -11.90
CA ALA A 488 -2.88 11.09 -12.05
C ALA A 488 -4.00 11.17 -11.00
N THR A 489 -4.19 12.37 -10.45
CA THR A 489 -5.40 12.68 -9.67
C THR A 489 -6.61 12.77 -10.60
N VAL A 490 -7.82 12.74 -10.06
CA VAL A 490 -9.05 12.83 -10.88
C VAL A 490 -9.13 14.15 -11.64
N GLU A 491 -8.61 15.23 -11.08
CA GLU A 491 -8.48 16.52 -11.77
C GLU A 491 -7.59 16.41 -12.99
N LYS A 492 -6.43 15.76 -12.84
CA LYS A 492 -5.51 15.62 -13.96
C LYS A 492 -6.06 14.64 -15.00
N LEU A 493 -6.79 13.61 -14.58
CA LEU A 493 -7.52 12.71 -15.48
C LEU A 493 -8.62 13.48 -16.24
N ALA A 494 -9.34 14.38 -15.58
CA ALA A 494 -10.32 15.24 -16.22
C ALA A 494 -9.70 16.11 -17.33
N ASP A 495 -8.58 16.78 -17.04
CA ASP A 495 -7.85 17.56 -18.04
C ASP A 495 -7.37 16.69 -19.22
N LEU A 496 -6.83 15.50 -18.92
CA LEU A 496 -6.31 14.59 -19.92
C LEU A 496 -7.42 14.00 -20.80
N LEU A 497 -8.60 13.74 -20.26
CA LEU A 497 -9.75 13.25 -21.03
C LEU A 497 -10.38 14.35 -21.89
N THR A 498 -10.22 15.63 -21.55
CA THR A 498 -10.55 16.73 -22.48
C THR A 498 -9.64 16.71 -23.70
N GLN A 499 -8.34 16.42 -23.50
CA GLN A 499 -7.35 16.30 -24.57
C GLN A 499 -7.45 14.96 -25.32
N ASN A 500 -7.97 13.92 -24.67
CA ASN A 500 -8.16 12.58 -25.20
C ASN A 500 -9.64 12.19 -25.08
N PRO A 501 -10.55 12.91 -25.79
CA PRO A 501 -12.00 12.80 -25.56
C PRO A 501 -12.52 11.38 -25.78
N TRP A 502 -11.85 10.61 -26.63
CA TRP A 502 -12.21 9.24 -26.97
C TRP A 502 -11.69 8.17 -26.02
N GLY A 503 -10.79 8.52 -25.10
CA GLY A 503 -10.34 7.67 -24.00
C GLY A 503 -8.84 7.45 -23.96
N THR A 504 -8.39 6.90 -22.83
CA THR A 504 -6.98 6.61 -22.52
C THR A 504 -6.88 5.43 -21.53
N LEU A 505 -5.68 4.93 -21.28
CA LEU A 505 -5.43 3.86 -20.31
C LEU A 505 -4.91 4.42 -18.97
N ALA A 506 -5.56 4.05 -17.86
CA ALA A 506 -4.98 4.14 -16.53
C ALA A 506 -4.29 2.81 -16.17
N TYR A 507 -2.96 2.83 -16.03
CA TYR A 507 -2.18 1.65 -15.65
C TYR A 507 -1.62 1.79 -14.23
N ARG A 508 -1.84 0.77 -13.39
CA ARG A 508 -1.32 0.68 -12.02
C ARG A 508 -0.70 -0.68 -11.81
N ASP A 509 0.62 -0.74 -11.64
CA ASP A 509 1.29 -2.03 -11.39
C ASP A 509 0.78 -2.74 -10.11
N GLU A 510 0.37 -1.95 -9.11
CA GLU A 510 -0.33 -2.41 -7.91
C GLU A 510 -1.63 -1.61 -7.71
N VAL A 511 -2.76 -2.22 -8.06
CA VAL A 511 -4.10 -1.60 -8.04
C VAL A 511 -4.63 -1.44 -6.61
N HIS A 512 -4.17 -2.26 -5.67
CA HIS A 512 -4.65 -2.21 -4.28
C HIS A 512 -4.52 -0.81 -3.66
N GLY A 513 -3.43 -0.09 -3.95
CA GLY A 513 -3.24 1.28 -3.45
C GLY A 513 -4.29 2.27 -3.98
N LEU A 514 -4.69 2.13 -5.25
CA LEU A 514 -5.76 2.93 -5.85
C LEU A 514 -7.10 2.59 -5.19
N LEU A 515 -7.45 1.31 -5.08
CA LEU A 515 -8.72 0.88 -4.48
C LEU A 515 -8.87 1.41 -3.05
N CYS A 516 -7.89 1.12 -2.18
CA CYS A 516 -7.91 1.61 -0.81
C CYS A 516 -7.88 3.14 -0.70
N SER A 517 -7.34 3.86 -1.69
CA SER A 517 -7.41 5.32 -1.70
C SER A 517 -8.81 5.83 -2.01
N LEU A 518 -9.54 5.17 -2.92
CA LEU A 518 -10.91 5.53 -3.29
C LEU A 518 -11.93 5.18 -2.19
N ASP A 519 -11.59 4.28 -1.28
CA ASP A 519 -12.43 3.93 -0.11
C ASP A 519 -12.22 4.88 1.10
N LYS A 520 -11.28 5.84 1.03
CA LYS A 520 -11.07 6.81 2.12
C LYS A 520 -12.19 7.84 2.17
N GLN A 521 -12.60 8.21 3.38
CA GLN A 521 -13.54 9.31 3.61
C GLN A 521 -13.04 10.60 2.94
N GLY A 522 -13.92 11.28 2.18
CA GLY A 522 -13.59 12.46 1.39
C GLY A 522 -13.15 12.18 -0.06
N GLN A 523 -13.11 10.92 -0.50
CA GLN A 523 -12.81 10.52 -1.88
C GLN A 523 -14.06 10.09 -2.68
N GLU A 524 -15.26 10.38 -2.17
CA GLU A 524 -16.53 9.97 -2.78
C GLU A 524 -16.67 10.51 -4.22
N GLY A 525 -16.25 11.76 -4.46
CA GLY A 525 -16.24 12.36 -5.80
C GLY A 525 -15.24 11.70 -6.75
N SER A 526 -14.06 11.32 -6.26
CA SER A 526 -13.07 10.58 -7.05
C SER A 526 -13.59 9.19 -7.42
N ARG A 527 -14.23 8.51 -6.47
CA ARG A 527 -14.82 7.19 -6.68
C ARG A 527 -15.95 7.24 -7.72
N ALA A 528 -16.85 8.22 -7.62
CA ALA A 528 -17.91 8.44 -8.61
C ALA A 528 -17.36 8.66 -10.02
N PHE A 529 -16.27 9.44 -10.16
CA PHE A 529 -15.61 9.65 -11.44
C PHE A 529 -15.12 8.33 -12.08
N TYR A 530 -14.44 7.48 -11.32
CA TYR A 530 -13.98 6.17 -11.81
C TYR A 530 -15.16 5.26 -12.19
N LEU A 531 -16.23 5.22 -11.39
CA LEU A 531 -17.42 4.42 -11.70
C LEU A 531 -18.08 4.84 -13.02
N GLN A 532 -18.14 6.15 -13.29
CA GLN A 532 -18.66 6.70 -14.54
C GLN A 532 -17.72 6.44 -15.71
N ALA A 533 -16.40 6.49 -15.48
CA ALA A 533 -15.39 6.26 -16.49
C ALA A 533 -15.45 4.85 -17.11
N TYR A 534 -16.00 3.88 -16.38
CA TYR A 534 -16.16 2.51 -16.84
C TYR A 534 -17.07 2.41 -18.07
N ASP A 535 -18.24 3.07 -18.07
CA ASP A 535 -19.20 2.96 -19.18
C ASP A 535 -18.72 3.69 -20.44
N GLY A 536 -17.84 4.69 -20.30
CA GLY A 536 -17.12 5.30 -21.41
C GLY A 536 -17.92 6.27 -22.29
N ASN A 537 -19.21 6.43 -22.01
CA ASN A 537 -20.16 7.18 -22.85
C ASN A 537 -20.77 8.42 -22.17
N GLN A 538 -20.55 8.63 -20.87
CA GLN A 538 -21.16 9.74 -20.12
C GLN A 538 -20.22 10.91 -19.97
N GLY A 539 -20.73 12.13 -20.18
CA GLY A 539 -20.00 13.36 -19.90
C GLY A 539 -19.94 13.69 -18.42
N TYR A 540 -18.92 14.43 -18.00
CA TYR A 540 -18.70 14.80 -16.60
C TYR A 540 -18.29 16.26 -16.50
N THR A 541 -18.95 17.00 -15.61
CA THR A 541 -18.69 18.42 -15.41
C THR A 541 -18.01 18.64 -14.07
N VAL A 542 -16.88 19.33 -14.08
CA VAL A 542 -16.14 19.74 -12.89
C VAL A 542 -16.27 21.25 -12.73
N ASP A 543 -17.02 21.68 -11.73
CA ASP A 543 -17.16 23.09 -11.36
C ASP A 543 -16.24 23.46 -10.20
N ARG A 544 -15.38 24.47 -10.38
CA ARG A 544 -14.48 24.96 -9.33
C ARG A 544 -14.48 26.48 -9.26
N ILE A 545 -14.66 27.01 -8.05
CA ILE A 545 -14.73 28.46 -7.75
C ILE A 545 -13.57 29.25 -8.39
N GLY A 546 -12.35 28.69 -8.46
CA GLY A 546 -11.17 29.38 -9.01
C GLY A 546 -10.75 28.96 -10.43
N ARG A 547 -11.31 27.89 -11.01
CA ARG A 547 -10.93 27.38 -12.35
C ARG A 547 -12.07 27.39 -13.37
N GLY A 548 -13.27 27.78 -12.95
CA GLY A 548 -14.45 27.78 -13.80
C GLY A 548 -15.04 26.38 -13.96
N THR A 549 -15.78 26.20 -15.06
CA THR A 549 -16.47 24.97 -15.42
C THR A 549 -15.67 24.21 -16.47
N HIS A 550 -15.27 22.98 -16.16
CA HIS A 550 -14.64 22.06 -17.11
C HIS A 550 -15.62 20.94 -17.47
N HIS A 551 -16.09 20.93 -18.71
CA HIS A 551 -16.96 19.86 -19.21
C HIS A 551 -16.15 18.86 -20.05
N ILE A 552 -16.18 17.60 -19.63
CA ILE A 552 -15.63 16.48 -20.37
C ILE A 552 -16.78 15.86 -21.15
N PRO A 553 -16.76 15.84 -22.49
CA PRO A 553 -17.87 15.30 -23.27
C PRO A 553 -18.19 13.84 -22.94
N ARG A 554 -17.15 13.06 -22.65
CA ARG A 554 -17.24 11.64 -22.34
C ARG A 554 -16.06 11.20 -21.46
N VAL A 555 -16.33 10.57 -20.33
CA VAL A 555 -15.30 9.99 -19.47
C VAL A 555 -15.11 8.54 -19.88
N CYS A 556 -14.05 8.26 -20.65
CA CYS A 556 -13.69 6.92 -21.10
C CYS A 556 -12.29 6.56 -20.64
N LEU A 557 -12.19 5.72 -19.61
CA LEU A 557 -10.91 5.33 -19.01
C LEU A 557 -10.83 3.81 -18.93
N ALA A 558 -9.95 3.21 -19.72
CA ALA A 558 -9.60 1.80 -19.55
C ALA A 558 -8.70 1.69 -18.31
N LEU A 559 -8.75 0.57 -17.60
CA LEU A 559 -7.99 0.41 -16.37
C LEU A 559 -7.32 -0.95 -16.34
N LEU A 560 -6.00 -0.98 -16.12
CA LEU A 560 -5.23 -2.21 -16.05
C LEU A 560 -4.35 -2.21 -14.81
N GLY A 561 -4.24 -3.36 -14.16
CA GLY A 561 -3.18 -3.53 -13.19
C GLY A 561 -3.11 -4.87 -12.48
N GLY A 562 -2.10 -4.99 -11.62
CA GLY A 562 -1.84 -6.18 -10.84
C GLY A 562 -2.29 -6.07 -9.39
N ILE A 563 -2.58 -7.21 -8.76
CA ILE A 563 -2.81 -7.31 -7.32
C ILE A 563 -2.31 -8.65 -6.79
N GLN A 564 -2.00 -8.70 -5.49
CA GLN A 564 -1.58 -9.92 -4.81
C GLN A 564 -2.78 -10.67 -4.22
N PRO A 565 -2.77 -12.03 -4.18
CA PRO A 565 -3.86 -12.84 -3.61
C PRO A 565 -4.36 -12.38 -2.24
N GLY A 566 -3.46 -12.23 -1.26
CA GLY A 566 -3.86 -11.81 0.09
C GLY A 566 -4.50 -10.43 0.14
N LYS A 567 -4.07 -9.49 -0.71
CA LYS A 567 -4.62 -8.13 -0.79
C LYS A 567 -5.99 -8.10 -1.46
N VAL A 568 -6.19 -8.92 -2.50
CA VAL A 568 -7.50 -8.99 -3.16
C VAL A 568 -8.50 -9.74 -2.29
N GLN A 569 -8.08 -10.82 -1.61
CA GLN A 569 -8.91 -11.54 -0.64
C GLN A 569 -9.37 -10.63 0.49
N SER A 570 -8.46 -9.85 1.09
CA SER A 570 -8.83 -8.91 2.16
C SER A 570 -9.81 -7.85 1.64
N TYR A 571 -9.55 -7.29 0.46
CA TYR A 571 -10.41 -6.27 -0.14
C TYR A 571 -11.81 -6.79 -0.45
N VAL A 572 -11.92 -7.98 -1.05
CA VAL A 572 -13.23 -8.60 -1.33
C VAL A 572 -13.96 -8.92 -0.03
N ARG A 573 -13.27 -9.45 0.99
CA ARG A 573 -13.90 -9.78 2.29
C ARG A 573 -14.48 -8.55 2.98
N GLU A 574 -13.77 -7.42 2.94
CA GLU A 574 -14.27 -6.14 3.47
C GLU A 574 -15.47 -5.61 2.68
N ALA A 575 -15.43 -5.71 1.35
CA ALA A 575 -16.52 -5.28 0.49
C ALA A 575 -17.78 -6.13 0.70
N VAL A 576 -17.63 -7.43 0.92
CA VAL A 576 -18.78 -8.33 1.05
C VAL A 576 -19.44 -8.29 2.45
N ASN A 577 -18.67 -8.02 3.51
CA ASN A 577 -19.21 -7.96 4.88
C ASN A 577 -19.93 -6.63 5.22
N GLY A 578 -20.39 -5.87 4.22
CA GLY A 578 -21.12 -4.62 4.41
C GLY A 578 -20.24 -3.41 4.75
N GLY A 579 -18.96 -3.41 4.36
CA GLY A 579 -18.08 -2.23 4.44
C GLY A 579 -18.49 -1.12 3.47
N ALA A 580 -17.85 0.05 3.56
CA ALA A 580 -18.13 1.24 2.74
C ALA A 580 -17.90 1.08 1.20
N SER A 581 -17.67 -0.13 0.70
CA SER A 581 -17.19 -0.45 -0.65
C SER A 581 -18.19 -1.20 -1.54
N ASP A 582 -19.50 -1.19 -1.21
CA ASP A 582 -20.56 -1.97 -1.89
C ASP A 582 -21.17 -1.30 -3.16
N ASP A 583 -20.46 -0.39 -3.83
CA ASP A 583 -20.96 0.35 -5.00
C ASP A 583 -20.55 -0.25 -6.37
N GLY A 584 -19.95 -1.44 -6.34
CA GLY A 584 -19.65 -2.21 -7.54
C GLY A 584 -18.34 -1.83 -8.24
N LEU A 585 -17.41 -1.13 -7.60
CA LEU A 585 -16.12 -0.74 -8.22
C LEU A 585 -15.31 -1.98 -8.64
N LEU A 586 -15.13 -2.96 -7.76
CA LEU A 586 -14.38 -4.18 -8.05
C LEU A 586 -15.07 -5.02 -9.14
N GLN A 587 -16.39 -5.07 -9.13
CA GLN A 587 -17.23 -5.80 -10.08
C GLN A 587 -17.06 -5.31 -11.53
N ARG A 588 -16.56 -4.08 -11.73
CA ARG A 588 -16.26 -3.53 -13.06
C ARG A 588 -14.97 -4.07 -13.67
N PHE A 589 -14.09 -4.70 -12.89
CA PHE A 589 -12.94 -5.43 -13.41
C PHE A 589 -13.38 -6.76 -14.04
N GLY A 590 -14.13 -6.68 -15.14
CA GLY A 590 -14.67 -7.84 -15.83
C GLY A 590 -13.60 -8.75 -16.43
N LEU A 591 -12.41 -8.22 -16.73
CA LEU A 591 -11.22 -8.99 -17.14
C LEU A 591 -10.33 -9.32 -15.94
N THR A 592 -10.91 -9.85 -14.87
CA THR A 592 -10.11 -10.34 -13.73
C THR A 592 -9.65 -11.76 -13.99
N VAL A 593 -8.35 -12.02 -13.89
CA VAL A 593 -7.75 -13.35 -14.02
C VAL A 593 -6.91 -13.69 -12.80
N TRP A 594 -7.16 -14.88 -12.26
CA TRP A 594 -6.43 -15.50 -11.16
C TRP A 594 -6.08 -16.95 -11.53
N PRO A 595 -5.13 -17.17 -12.45
CA PRO A 595 -4.74 -18.49 -12.91
C PRO A 595 -4.12 -19.36 -11.83
N ASP A 596 -4.23 -20.66 -12.04
CA ASP A 596 -3.29 -21.62 -11.44
C ASP A 596 -1.92 -21.44 -12.08
N VAL A 597 -0.89 -21.34 -11.23
CA VAL A 597 0.50 -21.13 -11.68
C VAL A 597 1.24 -22.45 -11.59
N THR A 598 1.83 -22.88 -12.70
CA THR A 598 2.71 -24.05 -12.74
C THR A 598 3.90 -23.85 -11.79
N ARG A 599 4.20 -24.87 -11.00
CA ARG A 599 5.33 -24.83 -10.06
C ARG A 599 6.67 -25.06 -10.75
N GLU A 600 6.64 -25.69 -11.92
CA GLU A 600 7.81 -25.96 -12.74
C GLU A 600 8.19 -24.69 -13.52
N PHE A 601 9.46 -24.30 -13.41
CA PHE A 601 10.05 -23.23 -14.19
C PHE A 601 10.92 -23.84 -15.28
N VAL A 602 10.65 -23.48 -16.54
CA VAL A 602 11.46 -23.89 -17.68
C VAL A 602 12.26 -22.68 -18.16
N TYR A 603 13.59 -22.77 -18.16
CA TYR A 603 14.40 -21.69 -18.71
C TYR A 603 14.26 -21.64 -20.23
N VAL A 604 13.64 -20.57 -20.74
CA VAL A 604 13.44 -20.34 -22.17
C VAL A 604 14.25 -19.13 -22.59
N ASP A 605 15.31 -19.37 -23.38
CA ASP A 605 16.15 -18.32 -23.98
C ASP A 605 16.05 -18.42 -25.51
N GLN A 606 15.02 -17.80 -26.06
CA GLN A 606 14.76 -17.75 -27.50
C GLN A 606 14.41 -16.33 -27.94
N TRP A 607 14.69 -16.03 -29.21
CA TRP A 607 14.28 -14.77 -29.81
C TRP A 607 12.75 -14.65 -29.84
N PRO A 608 12.18 -13.45 -29.65
CA PRO A 608 10.74 -13.24 -29.83
C PRO A 608 10.30 -13.62 -31.25
N ASP A 609 9.13 -14.24 -31.36
CA ASP A 609 8.48 -14.44 -32.65
C ASP A 609 8.21 -13.09 -33.30
N THR A 610 9.07 -12.75 -34.27
CA THR A 610 9.06 -11.44 -34.91
C THR A 610 7.85 -11.27 -35.81
N ALA A 611 7.40 -12.34 -36.48
CA ALA A 611 6.24 -12.30 -37.37
C ALA A 611 4.96 -12.10 -36.56
N ALA A 612 4.77 -12.88 -35.50
CA ALA A 612 3.61 -12.74 -34.62
C ALA A 612 3.59 -11.37 -33.92
N LYS A 613 4.75 -10.90 -33.46
CA LYS A 613 4.88 -9.55 -32.87
C LYS A 613 4.50 -8.46 -33.88
N GLN A 614 4.99 -8.53 -35.11
CA GLN A 614 4.65 -7.54 -36.15
C GLN A 614 3.17 -7.55 -36.50
N ALA A 615 2.56 -8.73 -36.62
CA ALA A 615 1.12 -8.86 -36.86
C ALA A 615 0.30 -8.21 -35.74
N ALA A 616 0.64 -8.48 -34.47
CA ALA A 616 -0.02 -7.84 -33.34
C ALA A 616 0.20 -6.32 -33.33
N TRP A 617 1.43 -5.84 -33.56
CA TRP A 617 1.74 -4.40 -33.52
C TRP A 617 1.05 -3.62 -34.64
N ALA A 618 0.88 -4.21 -35.82
CA ALA A 618 0.11 -3.61 -36.91
C ALA A 618 -1.35 -3.36 -36.52
N VAL A 619 -1.93 -4.24 -35.68
CA VAL A 619 -3.27 -4.03 -35.12
C VAL A 619 -3.29 -2.81 -34.18
N PHE A 620 -2.31 -2.66 -33.29
CA PHE A 620 -2.21 -1.49 -32.41
C PHE A 620 -2.07 -0.20 -33.21
N GLU A 621 -1.21 -0.18 -34.23
CA GLU A 621 -1.02 0.98 -35.11
C GLU A 621 -2.31 1.33 -35.88
N ARG A 622 -3.01 0.33 -36.42
CA ARG A 622 -4.30 0.53 -37.08
C ARG A 622 -5.37 1.08 -36.13
N LEU A 623 -5.54 0.50 -34.94
CA LEU A 623 -6.53 0.96 -33.97
C LEU A 623 -6.19 2.33 -33.38
N ALA A 624 -4.91 2.69 -33.30
CA ALA A 624 -4.51 4.05 -32.95
C ALA A 624 -5.00 5.06 -33.99
N GLN A 625 -5.08 4.68 -35.27
CA GLN A 625 -5.57 5.55 -36.34
C GLN A 625 -7.09 5.53 -36.52
N LEU A 626 -7.80 4.68 -35.77
CA LEU A 626 -9.26 4.59 -35.83
C LEU A 626 -9.88 5.98 -35.61
N GLN A 627 -10.80 6.36 -36.50
CA GLN A 627 -11.54 7.61 -36.40
C GLN A 627 -12.99 7.35 -35.97
N PRO A 628 -13.60 8.27 -35.22
CA PRO A 628 -15.03 8.25 -34.97
C PRO A 628 -15.82 8.55 -36.26
N ALA A 629 -17.14 8.38 -36.23
CA ALA A 629 -17.99 8.71 -37.38
C ALA A 629 -17.97 10.21 -37.69
N ASN A 630 -17.90 11.04 -36.65
CA ASN A 630 -17.67 12.47 -36.70
C ASN A 630 -17.13 12.95 -35.32
N ASP A 631 -16.99 14.26 -35.13
CA ASP A 631 -16.42 14.85 -33.91
C ASP A 631 -17.16 14.49 -32.61
N THR A 632 -18.43 14.09 -32.70
CA THR A 632 -19.28 13.78 -31.53
C THR A 632 -19.77 12.34 -31.48
N GLU A 633 -19.85 11.63 -32.61
CA GLU A 633 -20.44 10.30 -32.71
C GLU A 633 -19.43 9.20 -33.04
N ALA A 634 -19.56 8.09 -32.33
CA ALA A 634 -18.78 6.88 -32.58
C ALA A 634 -19.23 6.15 -33.85
N VAL A 635 -18.31 5.38 -34.45
CA VAL A 635 -18.67 4.38 -35.48
C VAL A 635 -19.48 3.27 -34.83
N GLU A 636 -20.64 2.98 -35.41
CA GLU A 636 -21.55 1.97 -34.86
C GLU A 636 -21.36 0.62 -35.53
N TRP A 637 -21.29 -0.41 -34.69
CA TRP A 637 -21.22 -1.80 -35.10
C TRP A 637 -22.46 -2.56 -34.63
N ARG A 638 -22.83 -3.60 -35.38
CA ARG A 638 -23.99 -4.45 -35.08
C ARG A 638 -23.64 -5.91 -35.26
N PHE A 639 -24.35 -6.78 -34.55
CA PHE A 639 -24.29 -8.21 -34.81
C PHE A 639 -24.93 -8.54 -36.16
N SER A 640 -24.34 -9.48 -36.89
CA SER A 640 -25.03 -10.15 -37.99
C SER A 640 -26.28 -10.89 -37.48
N PRO A 641 -27.23 -11.28 -38.35
CA PRO A 641 -28.42 -12.02 -37.92
C PRO A 641 -28.10 -13.28 -37.10
N GLU A 642 -27.04 -13.99 -37.49
CA GLU A 642 -26.54 -15.20 -36.84
C GLU A 642 -25.97 -14.89 -35.45
N ALA A 643 -25.07 -13.90 -35.35
CA ALA A 643 -24.56 -13.43 -34.07
C ALA A 643 -25.68 -12.89 -33.16
N GLN A 644 -26.67 -12.19 -33.72
CA GLN A 644 -27.79 -11.66 -32.96
C GLN A 644 -28.62 -12.78 -32.34
N ALA A 645 -28.83 -13.90 -33.05
CA ALA A 645 -29.53 -15.07 -32.54
C ALA A 645 -28.76 -15.70 -31.36
N LEU A 646 -27.45 -15.88 -31.50
CA LEU A 646 -26.58 -16.39 -30.43
C LEU A 646 -26.59 -15.48 -29.19
N PHE A 647 -26.55 -14.16 -29.39
CA PHE A 647 -26.61 -13.21 -28.28
C PHE A 647 -27.92 -13.33 -27.50
N VAL A 648 -29.05 -13.49 -28.19
CA VAL A 648 -30.37 -13.66 -27.55
C VAL A 648 -30.45 -14.99 -26.81
N GLU A 649 -29.95 -16.06 -27.42
CA GLU A 649 -29.90 -17.40 -26.82
C GLU A 649 -29.09 -17.44 -25.52
N TRP A 650 -27.98 -16.71 -25.46
CA TRP A 650 -27.18 -16.56 -24.25
C TRP A 650 -27.82 -15.60 -23.22
N MET A 651 -28.28 -14.43 -23.66
CA MET A 651 -28.70 -13.34 -22.77
C MET A 651 -29.89 -13.73 -21.88
N ALA A 652 -30.91 -14.39 -22.44
CA ALA A 652 -32.12 -14.72 -21.71
C ALA A 652 -31.89 -15.66 -20.50
N PRO A 653 -31.24 -16.84 -20.65
CA PRO A 653 -30.95 -17.71 -19.51
C PRO A 653 -29.95 -17.06 -18.55
N PHE A 654 -28.94 -16.35 -19.05
CA PHE A 654 -27.98 -15.61 -18.22
C PHE A 654 -28.67 -14.60 -17.30
N GLU A 655 -29.60 -13.80 -17.83
CA GLU A 655 -30.38 -12.84 -17.05
C GLU A 655 -31.26 -13.50 -15.99
N THR A 656 -31.85 -14.65 -16.33
CA THR A 656 -32.69 -15.41 -15.40
C THR A 656 -31.87 -15.96 -14.24
N GLU A 657 -30.69 -16.52 -14.54
CA GLU A 657 -29.78 -17.07 -13.54
C GLU A 657 -29.34 -16.01 -12.52
N ILE A 658 -28.80 -14.87 -12.97
CA ILE A 658 -28.27 -13.85 -12.05
C ILE A 658 -29.34 -13.07 -11.30
N ARG A 659 -30.62 -13.23 -11.63
CA ARG A 659 -31.77 -12.70 -10.87
C ARG A 659 -32.34 -13.73 -9.90
N GLY A 660 -31.91 -14.99 -9.97
CA GLY A 660 -32.28 -16.01 -9.01
C GLY A 660 -31.56 -15.85 -7.67
N ASP A 661 -31.96 -16.67 -6.71
CA ASP A 661 -31.46 -16.61 -5.33
C ASP A 661 -30.28 -17.57 -5.05
N GLU A 662 -29.77 -18.27 -6.08
CA GLU A 662 -28.72 -19.29 -5.94
C GLU A 662 -27.31 -18.70 -5.81
N LEU A 663 -27.07 -17.54 -6.43
CA LEU A 663 -25.75 -16.91 -6.47
C LEU A 663 -25.57 -15.86 -5.37
N HIS A 664 -24.35 -15.77 -4.84
CA HIS A 664 -24.02 -14.75 -3.84
C HIS A 664 -24.15 -13.33 -4.44
N PRO A 665 -24.74 -12.33 -3.74
CA PRO A 665 -24.99 -10.98 -4.27
C PRO A 665 -23.77 -10.28 -4.89
N ALA A 666 -22.59 -10.43 -4.28
CA ALA A 666 -21.35 -9.85 -4.80
C ALA A 666 -20.91 -10.45 -6.15
N LEU A 667 -21.13 -11.76 -6.35
CA LEU A 667 -20.87 -12.44 -7.62
C LEU A 667 -21.93 -12.07 -8.66
N VAL A 668 -23.21 -11.99 -8.26
CA VAL A 668 -24.29 -11.46 -9.10
C VAL A 668 -23.95 -10.08 -9.64
N SER A 669 -23.46 -9.18 -8.77
CA SER A 669 -23.06 -7.81 -9.17
C SER A 669 -21.87 -7.80 -10.15
N HIS A 670 -20.96 -8.77 -10.06
CA HIS A 670 -19.85 -8.95 -11.01
C HIS A 670 -20.34 -9.47 -12.36
N LEU A 671 -21.06 -10.61 -12.36
CA LEU A 671 -21.61 -11.22 -13.56
C LEU A 671 -22.59 -10.26 -14.26
N ALA A 672 -23.32 -9.44 -13.51
CA ALA A 672 -24.18 -8.41 -14.06
C ALA A 672 -23.45 -7.44 -15.03
N LYS A 673 -22.13 -7.28 -14.92
CA LYS A 673 -21.32 -6.47 -15.85
C LYS A 673 -21.01 -7.18 -17.17
N TYR A 674 -21.25 -8.50 -17.26
CA TYR A 674 -21.00 -9.27 -18.48
C TYR A 674 -21.94 -8.88 -19.63
N ARG A 675 -23.12 -8.30 -19.31
CA ARG A 675 -24.01 -7.63 -20.26
C ARG A 675 -23.28 -6.62 -21.15
N LYS A 676 -22.30 -5.92 -20.57
CA LYS A 676 -21.42 -4.98 -21.29
C LYS A 676 -20.18 -5.68 -21.82
N LEU A 677 -19.56 -6.56 -21.01
CA LEU A 677 -18.29 -7.21 -21.35
C LEU A 677 -18.37 -8.04 -22.64
N VAL A 678 -19.40 -8.86 -22.80
CA VAL A 678 -19.52 -9.77 -23.95
C VAL A 678 -19.62 -9.00 -25.27
N PRO A 679 -20.54 -8.04 -25.45
CA PRO A 679 -20.55 -7.22 -26.66
C PRO A 679 -19.27 -6.40 -26.86
N ALA A 680 -18.67 -5.89 -25.77
CA ALA A 680 -17.41 -5.15 -25.84
C ALA A 680 -16.25 -6.02 -26.39
N LEU A 681 -16.13 -7.26 -25.92
CA LEU A 681 -15.14 -8.21 -26.42
C LEU A 681 -15.42 -8.60 -27.87
N ALA A 682 -16.67 -8.88 -28.23
CA ALA A 682 -17.06 -9.23 -29.60
C ALA A 682 -16.69 -8.11 -30.59
N LEU A 683 -16.98 -6.85 -30.23
CA LEU A 683 -16.56 -5.68 -31.00
C LEU A 683 -15.04 -5.59 -31.12
N LEU A 684 -14.33 -5.75 -30.00
CA LEU A 684 -12.87 -5.69 -30.00
C LEU A 684 -12.28 -6.77 -30.92
N PHE A 685 -12.84 -7.97 -30.93
CA PHE A 685 -12.39 -9.07 -31.80
C PHE A 685 -12.68 -8.79 -33.27
N ALA A 686 -13.84 -8.22 -33.60
CA ALA A 686 -14.15 -7.82 -34.97
C ALA A 686 -13.20 -6.73 -35.46
N LEU A 687 -12.93 -5.72 -34.62
CA LEU A 687 -11.95 -4.67 -34.93
C LEU A 687 -10.51 -5.20 -35.11
N VAL A 688 -10.19 -6.37 -34.56
CA VAL A 688 -8.88 -7.01 -34.68
C VAL A 688 -8.80 -7.89 -35.93
N ASP A 689 -9.72 -8.84 -36.10
CA ASP A 689 -9.64 -9.90 -37.12
C ASP A 689 -10.42 -9.57 -38.41
N THR A 690 -11.50 -8.77 -38.33
CA THR A 690 -12.40 -8.46 -39.45
C THR A 690 -12.69 -6.96 -39.58
N PRO A 691 -11.66 -6.10 -39.58
CA PRO A 691 -11.85 -4.64 -39.51
C PRO A 691 -12.64 -4.05 -40.69
N ASP A 692 -12.63 -4.71 -41.85
CA ASP A 692 -13.25 -4.22 -43.09
C ASP A 692 -14.65 -4.79 -43.35
N ASN A 693 -15.28 -5.45 -42.36
CA ASN A 693 -16.58 -6.10 -42.52
C ASN A 693 -17.80 -5.15 -42.47
N GLY A 694 -17.61 -3.88 -42.84
CA GLY A 694 -18.71 -2.91 -42.96
C GLY A 694 -19.44 -2.57 -41.65
N GLY A 695 -18.80 -2.71 -40.49
CA GLY A 695 -19.44 -2.46 -39.19
C GLY A 695 -20.26 -3.64 -38.66
N VAL A 696 -20.03 -4.85 -39.18
CA VAL A 696 -20.73 -6.08 -38.77
C VAL A 696 -19.81 -6.98 -37.94
N ILE A 697 -20.31 -7.43 -36.80
CA ILE A 697 -19.69 -8.42 -35.92
C ILE A 697 -20.34 -9.78 -36.23
N GLU A 698 -19.54 -10.74 -36.68
CA GLU A 698 -20.04 -12.07 -37.05
C GLU A 698 -20.17 -12.99 -35.84
N ASP A 699 -20.82 -14.13 -36.06
CA ASP A 699 -21.03 -15.18 -35.06
C ASP A 699 -19.70 -15.65 -34.46
N ARG A 700 -18.67 -15.82 -35.29
CA ARG A 700 -17.32 -16.21 -34.85
C ARG A 700 -16.76 -15.32 -33.74
N GLU A 701 -16.84 -13.99 -33.90
CA GLU A 701 -16.31 -13.06 -32.90
C GLU A 701 -17.16 -13.06 -31.62
N LEU A 702 -18.48 -13.19 -31.76
CA LEU A 702 -19.37 -13.30 -30.59
C LEU A 702 -19.16 -14.62 -29.83
N THR A 703 -19.03 -15.75 -30.53
CA THR A 703 -18.73 -17.06 -29.92
C THR A 703 -17.43 -17.01 -29.12
N ARG A 704 -16.39 -16.35 -29.65
CA ARG A 704 -15.15 -16.13 -28.91
C ARG A 704 -15.37 -15.27 -27.66
N ALA A 705 -16.19 -14.22 -27.74
CA ALA A 705 -16.52 -13.39 -26.58
C ALA A 705 -17.34 -14.13 -25.52
N LEU A 706 -18.23 -15.03 -25.93
CA LEU A 706 -18.98 -15.92 -25.04
C LEU A 706 -18.06 -16.93 -24.35
N ALA A 707 -17.13 -17.54 -25.08
CA ALA A 707 -16.11 -18.41 -24.51
C ALA A 707 -15.23 -17.68 -23.48
N TRP A 708 -14.88 -16.41 -23.72
CA TRP A 708 -14.24 -15.57 -22.71
C TRP A 708 -15.10 -15.37 -21.46
N SER A 709 -16.42 -15.21 -21.62
CA SER A 709 -17.31 -15.03 -20.46
C SER A 709 -17.40 -16.28 -19.59
N GLU A 710 -17.42 -17.47 -20.20
CA GLU A 710 -17.38 -18.74 -19.47
C GLU A 710 -16.04 -18.92 -18.74
N TYR A 711 -14.94 -18.62 -19.42
CA TYR A 711 -13.61 -18.66 -18.85
C TYR A 711 -13.47 -17.70 -17.65
N LEU A 712 -13.81 -16.42 -17.83
CA LEU A 712 -13.72 -15.39 -16.78
C LEU A 712 -14.66 -15.65 -15.62
N ARG A 713 -15.81 -16.29 -15.87
CA ARG A 713 -16.73 -16.69 -14.81
C ARG A 713 -16.04 -17.59 -13.79
N THR A 714 -15.21 -18.54 -14.22
CA THR A 714 -14.46 -19.41 -13.29
C THR A 714 -13.47 -18.63 -12.41
N HIS A 715 -12.86 -17.57 -12.95
CA HIS A 715 -12.00 -16.66 -12.17
C HIS A 715 -12.79 -15.76 -11.23
N ALA A 716 -13.98 -15.28 -11.62
CA ALA A 716 -14.86 -14.52 -10.75
C ALA A 716 -15.38 -15.39 -9.60
N GLU A 717 -15.83 -16.61 -9.88
CA GLU A 717 -16.22 -17.59 -8.87
C GLU A 717 -15.06 -17.87 -7.90
N ARG A 718 -13.84 -18.06 -8.42
CA ARG A 718 -12.64 -18.17 -7.58
C ARG A 718 -12.42 -16.94 -6.70
N LEU A 719 -12.51 -15.74 -7.26
CA LEU A 719 -12.29 -14.47 -6.56
C LEU A 719 -13.25 -14.30 -5.37
N TYR A 720 -14.55 -14.54 -5.60
CA TYR A 720 -15.57 -14.35 -4.56
C TYR A 720 -15.66 -15.53 -3.60
N ALA A 721 -15.40 -16.76 -4.05
CA ALA A 721 -15.26 -17.91 -3.16
C ALA A 721 -14.11 -17.70 -2.18
N ALA A 722 -12.96 -17.18 -2.63
CA ALA A 722 -11.81 -16.91 -1.76
C ALA A 722 -12.08 -15.93 -0.60
N ALA A 723 -13.11 -15.09 -0.73
CA ALA A 723 -13.53 -14.18 0.35
C ALA A 723 -14.45 -14.87 1.37
N MET A 724 -15.17 -15.90 0.94
CA MET A 724 -16.10 -16.71 1.72
C MET A 724 -15.43 -17.91 2.39
N THR A 725 -14.41 -18.47 1.75
CA THR A 725 -13.64 -19.57 2.32
C THR A 725 -12.73 -19.03 3.43
N PRO A 726 -12.72 -19.66 4.61
CA PRO A 726 -11.72 -19.40 5.63
C PRO A 726 -10.31 -19.54 5.02
N ASP A 727 -9.35 -18.73 5.48
CA ASP A 727 -7.96 -18.87 5.05
C ASP A 727 -7.43 -20.28 5.42
N THR A 728 -7.28 -21.13 4.40
CA THR A 728 -6.89 -22.55 4.56
C THR A 728 -5.39 -22.77 4.43
N ASP A 729 -4.61 -21.74 4.07
CA ASP A 729 -3.16 -21.87 3.81
C ASP A 729 -2.43 -22.41 5.06
N GLY A 730 -2.80 -21.91 6.23
CA GLY A 730 -2.28 -22.41 7.51
C GLY A 730 -2.68 -23.86 7.80
N ALA A 731 -3.93 -24.23 7.55
CA ALA A 731 -4.46 -25.58 7.79
C ALA A 731 -3.80 -26.63 6.87
N ARG A 732 -3.61 -26.32 5.59
CA ARG A 732 -2.91 -27.20 4.64
C ARG A 732 -1.47 -27.40 5.01
N LEU A 733 -0.76 -26.30 5.31
CA LEU A 733 0.62 -26.40 5.73
C LEU A 733 0.73 -27.27 7.00
N LEU A 734 -0.21 -27.13 7.92
CA LEU A 734 -0.25 -27.96 9.13
C LEU A 734 -0.49 -29.43 8.78
N LEU A 735 -1.45 -29.72 7.91
CA LEU A 735 -1.76 -31.07 7.42
C LEU A 735 -0.58 -31.73 6.68
N ASP A 736 0.11 -31.00 5.79
CA ASP A 736 1.29 -31.47 5.08
C ASP A 736 2.43 -31.83 6.06
N ARG A 737 2.59 -31.03 7.12
CA ARG A 737 3.60 -31.28 8.14
C ARG A 737 3.24 -32.48 9.02
N ILE A 738 1.95 -32.69 9.27
CA ILE A 738 1.42 -33.89 9.94
C ILE A 738 1.68 -35.12 9.08
N ARG A 739 1.30 -35.11 7.79
CA ARG A 739 1.55 -36.18 6.82
C ARG A 739 3.04 -36.51 6.69
N ALA A 740 3.90 -35.49 6.75
CA ALA A 740 5.37 -35.64 6.75
C ALA A 740 5.96 -36.10 8.11
N GLY A 741 5.12 -36.50 9.07
CA GLY A 741 5.54 -37.03 10.37
C GLY A 741 6.25 -36.01 11.28
N LYS A 742 6.04 -34.70 11.07
CA LYS A 742 6.74 -33.66 11.85
C LYS A 742 6.08 -33.36 13.21
N LEU A 743 4.95 -34.00 13.50
CA LEU A 743 4.19 -33.93 14.75
C LEU A 743 3.83 -35.36 15.19
N GLY A 744 3.79 -35.60 16.50
CA GLY A 744 3.38 -36.89 17.07
C GLY A 744 1.85 -37.06 17.09
N HIS A 745 1.32 -37.99 17.89
CA HIS A 745 -0.12 -38.31 17.95
C HIS A 745 -1.07 -37.14 18.31
N GLY A 746 -0.53 -36.02 18.78
CA GLY A 746 -1.28 -34.79 19.02
C GLY A 746 -0.33 -33.62 19.28
N PHE A 747 -0.86 -32.41 19.29
CA PHE A 747 -0.11 -31.20 19.54
C PHE A 747 -0.98 -30.12 20.19
N LYS A 748 -0.32 -29.21 20.90
CA LYS A 748 -0.89 -27.93 21.31
C LYS A 748 -0.48 -26.86 20.30
N PRO A 749 -1.31 -25.84 20.01
CA PRO A 749 -0.99 -24.84 18.98
C PRO A 749 0.37 -24.14 19.14
N TRP A 750 0.83 -23.96 20.39
CA TRP A 750 2.15 -23.36 20.66
C TRP A 750 3.32 -24.26 20.25
N GLU A 751 3.19 -25.60 20.33
CA GLU A 751 4.26 -26.57 19.99
C GLU A 751 4.58 -26.55 18.50
N VAL A 752 3.61 -26.16 17.68
CA VAL A 752 3.79 -25.92 16.24
C VAL A 752 4.36 -24.52 15.99
N ALA A 753 3.85 -23.50 16.68
CA ALA A 753 4.24 -22.10 16.48
C ALA A 753 5.75 -21.86 16.69
N VAL A 754 6.35 -22.54 17.68
CA VAL A 754 7.79 -22.48 17.98
C VAL A 754 8.68 -23.12 16.91
N LYS A 755 8.10 -23.87 15.97
CA LYS A 755 8.84 -24.45 14.83
C LYS A 755 9.04 -23.46 13.68
N HIS A 756 8.43 -22.28 13.77
CA HIS A 756 8.56 -21.18 12.79
C HIS A 756 8.27 -21.59 11.34
N TRP A 757 7.31 -22.48 11.11
CA TRP A 757 6.84 -22.79 9.75
C TRP A 757 6.12 -21.58 9.17
N ALA A 758 6.47 -21.18 7.95
CA ALA A 758 5.93 -19.98 7.30
C ALA A 758 4.40 -20.03 7.18
N GLY A 759 3.67 -19.12 7.83
CA GLY A 759 2.19 -19.16 7.90
C GLY A 759 1.63 -19.80 9.18
N LEU A 760 2.47 -20.45 9.99
CA LEU A 760 2.13 -21.09 11.27
C LEU A 760 3.07 -20.62 12.39
N THR A 761 3.44 -19.34 12.39
CA THR A 761 4.45 -18.78 13.30
C THR A 761 3.89 -18.26 14.62
N THR A 762 2.56 -18.29 14.80
CA THR A 762 1.89 -17.86 16.03
C THR A 762 0.92 -18.95 16.52
N PRO A 763 0.72 -19.11 17.84
CA PRO A 763 -0.26 -20.07 18.36
C PRO A 763 -1.68 -19.80 17.87
N ASP A 764 -2.04 -18.55 17.61
CA ASP A 764 -3.34 -18.16 17.06
C ASP A 764 -3.51 -18.63 15.60
N ALA A 765 -2.48 -18.46 14.77
CA ALA A 765 -2.49 -18.96 13.40
C ALA A 765 -2.57 -20.49 13.35
N VAL A 766 -1.85 -21.17 14.26
CA VAL A 766 -1.92 -22.63 14.39
C VAL A 766 -3.30 -23.07 14.90
N ARG A 767 -3.90 -22.35 15.85
CA ARG A 767 -5.22 -22.67 16.38
C ARG A 767 -6.29 -22.59 15.29
N LYS A 768 -6.33 -21.49 14.55
CA LYS A 768 -7.22 -21.33 13.39
C LYS A 768 -7.04 -22.44 12.35
N ALA A 769 -5.79 -22.80 12.08
CA ALA A 769 -5.46 -23.92 11.19
C ALA A 769 -5.92 -25.29 11.73
N ALA A 770 -5.77 -25.52 13.03
CA ALA A 770 -6.11 -26.77 13.70
C ALA A 770 -7.63 -26.94 13.93
N ASP A 771 -8.34 -25.85 14.25
CA ASP A 771 -9.80 -25.83 14.36
C ASP A 771 -10.45 -26.19 13.03
N LEU A 772 -9.97 -25.57 11.94
CA LEU A 772 -10.45 -25.89 10.59
C LEU A 772 -10.19 -27.36 10.23
N LEU A 773 -9.03 -27.90 10.58
CA LEU A 773 -8.74 -29.33 10.40
C LEU A 773 -9.64 -30.23 11.27
N ALA A 774 -10.02 -29.77 12.46
CA ALA A 774 -10.91 -30.51 13.35
C ALA A 774 -12.35 -30.56 12.84
N GLU A 775 -12.85 -29.45 12.28
CA GLU A 775 -14.15 -29.38 11.61
C GLU A 775 -14.26 -30.36 10.42
N HIS A 776 -13.14 -30.67 9.76
CA HIS A 776 -13.06 -31.56 8.60
C HIS A 776 -12.66 -33.00 8.97
N GLY A 777 -12.62 -33.33 10.26
CA GLY A 777 -12.32 -34.68 10.75
C GLY A 777 -10.84 -35.10 10.69
N TRP A 778 -9.93 -34.21 10.30
CA TRP A 778 -8.48 -34.51 10.30
C TRP A 778 -7.84 -34.42 11.68
N LEU A 779 -8.42 -33.61 12.57
CA LEU A 779 -8.02 -33.48 13.97
C LEU A 779 -9.25 -33.64 14.87
N ARG A 780 -9.02 -33.87 16.16
CA ARG A 780 -10.05 -33.76 17.19
C ARG A 780 -9.57 -32.82 18.28
N GLN A 781 -10.37 -31.82 18.62
CA GLN A 781 -10.07 -30.96 19.75
C GLN A 781 -10.43 -31.67 21.05
N GLU A 782 -9.45 -31.86 21.91
CA GLU A 782 -9.64 -32.31 23.29
C GLU A 782 -9.54 -31.11 24.22
N VAL A 783 -10.65 -30.80 24.89
CA VAL A 783 -10.66 -29.86 26.00
C VAL A 783 -10.22 -30.61 27.24
N VAL A 784 -8.99 -30.36 27.70
CA VAL A 784 -8.53 -30.92 28.97
C VAL A 784 -9.17 -30.11 30.10
N PRO A 785 -10.05 -30.71 30.93
CA PRO A 785 -10.72 -29.98 31.99
C PRO A 785 -9.72 -29.47 33.03
N ALA A 786 -10.12 -28.40 33.71
CA ALA A 786 -9.37 -27.86 34.83
C ALA A 786 -9.20 -28.93 35.91
N GLY A 787 -7.96 -29.19 36.35
CA GLY A 787 -7.74 -29.97 37.57
C GLY A 787 -8.43 -29.33 38.77
N ALA A 788 -8.60 -30.09 39.86
CA ALA A 788 -9.34 -29.73 41.08
C ALA A 788 -8.94 -28.38 41.73
N SER A 789 -7.85 -27.77 41.31
CA SER A 789 -7.31 -26.47 41.74
C SER A 789 -7.65 -25.28 40.82
N GLY A 790 -8.57 -25.41 39.85
CA GLY A 790 -9.20 -24.26 39.18
C GLY A 790 -8.35 -23.54 38.12
N GLY A 791 -7.71 -24.29 37.22
CA GLY A 791 -7.02 -23.74 36.04
C GLY A 791 -7.94 -23.47 34.84
N ARG A 792 -7.50 -22.65 33.87
CA ARG A 792 -8.24 -22.46 32.61
C ARG A 792 -8.12 -23.73 31.74
N PRO A 793 -9.19 -24.23 31.10
CA PRO A 793 -9.13 -25.41 30.23
C PRO A 793 -8.05 -25.26 29.17
N SER A 794 -7.31 -26.33 28.89
CA SER A 794 -6.27 -26.32 27.86
C SER A 794 -6.71 -27.14 26.66
N GLU A 795 -6.62 -26.55 25.47
CA GLU A 795 -7.01 -27.19 24.21
C GLU A 795 -5.80 -27.92 23.60
N ARG A 796 -6.00 -29.20 23.29
CA ARG A 796 -5.05 -30.07 22.57
C ARG A 796 -5.75 -30.58 21.32
N TYR A 797 -5.01 -30.79 20.24
CA TYR A 797 -5.52 -31.46 19.05
C TYR A 797 -4.90 -32.85 18.95
N VAL A 798 -5.73 -33.86 18.76
CA VAL A 798 -5.31 -35.24 18.46
C VAL A 798 -5.37 -35.44 16.96
N ILE A 799 -4.40 -36.15 16.40
CA ILE A 799 -4.28 -36.40 14.97
C ILE A 799 -5.07 -37.65 14.58
N HIS A 800 -5.83 -37.58 13.48
CA HIS A 800 -6.56 -38.72 12.96
C HIS A 800 -5.64 -39.94 12.71
N PRO A 801 -5.98 -41.16 13.16
CA PRO A 801 -5.15 -42.36 13.05
C PRO A 801 -4.66 -42.68 11.62
N MET A 802 -5.46 -42.42 10.58
CA MET A 802 -5.06 -42.60 9.18
C MET A 802 -3.81 -41.80 8.79
N LEU A 803 -3.61 -40.61 9.37
CA LEU A 803 -2.44 -39.74 9.09
C LEU A 803 -1.16 -40.21 9.79
N LEU A 804 -1.26 -41.12 10.76
CA LEU A 804 -0.14 -41.60 11.57
C LEU A 804 0.50 -42.87 11.00
N ASN A 805 -0.19 -43.57 10.09
CA ASN A 805 0.25 -44.85 9.52
C ASN A 805 0.84 -44.75 8.09
N GLY A 806 1.03 -43.54 7.55
CA GLY A 806 1.63 -43.36 6.22
C GLY A 806 0.78 -43.86 5.05
N GLY A 807 -0.55 -43.96 5.21
CA GLY A 807 -1.45 -44.35 4.12
C GLY A 807 -1.63 -43.21 3.11
N GLU A 808 -1.41 -43.50 1.83
CA GLU A 808 -1.96 -42.69 0.73
C GLU A 808 -3.49 -42.74 0.80
N ALA A 809 -4.12 -41.57 0.71
CA ALA A 809 -5.54 -41.39 0.44
C ALA A 809 -5.68 -40.58 -0.85
#